data_AF-A0ABD3W630-F1
#
_entry.id   AF-A0ABD3W630-F1
#
_cell.length_a   1.000
_cell.length_b   1.000
_cell.length_c   1.000
_cell.angle_alpha   90.00
_cell.angle_beta   90.00
_cell.angle_gamma   90.00
#
_symmetry.space_group_name_H-M   'P 1'
#
loop_
_entity.id
_entity.type
_entity.pdbx_description
1 polymer ?
#
loop_
_entity_poly.entity_id
_entity_poly.type
_entity_poly.pdbx_seq_one_letter_code
_entity_poly.pdbx_strand_id
1 'polypeptide(L)'
;MVDSLLASVMLVPREQRLPSIQSHKPHSPAQVLPVKDLTLGFQVDKVKHAEQGEGKVRLTAYYASTGKIVQSATSPVTCSTTAARSNFKYGYHIFGQQEATFQEVDIQGDMVLIARLYLKKQEQPQDDFMLPESVVQDPTLYDDENLVAWAALPLVTCSDSSLTVKNRRNFNPHTMSISAGTHTLTLYKPPVPESSSVPFDDAPAPKEWKRYGQKATLRIYVFEGQPRPGSLTPSELSEDEEETLPESAWLPFERKTPPKDPFLVGDGFDLYIDACRFLPDSVTFSRIAGRILDRKFEVYGKDINTSIKLDSDVYNPVFEERIEFRDPSIPPTSTLLLKIYTIDNFYKILTVAGYATLNIFVESGTERQPAIDKAMQISLNEGAHQLRVYSQGPNGVDPFTNTCIRDSGARIVPCASVLVRLVKVARTAAGKALESSKIPQSDWLRMGLWQPRPKYTDRVYMSSGCMPTKGETRLFHAMMRRTRRSVREVVATVASAKESFLRSDKNMDEYIRNQLTKGPDTKTVDQDLNFICQYNPKSGIKVSVDSAVNLPWSSFTHAHICLNPPGAFYLGAPHATYDKLVFTELLDLKSTNTSPAWKDGFKHFPRRAYHRYLTVIIHLQEISVTIAKDNYKYGLLEQAWTVMQVFTEKYANTMAYQLPLFAGSPTQQMLKQLAREPCKEWMESNIRNNSIHLLEGSSIFVRLADARRDDELVSDIASSKVVEVNTDYIPVALEAQYSREKPGKPIESIIPAGKTPEQFIDNLAIKFKSLVYKLYEEGNVS
;
A
#
# COMPACT_ATOMS: atom_id res chain seq x y z
N MET A 1 3.56 -27.17 53.29
CA MET A 1 3.83 -26.97 54.74
C MET A 1 4.57 -25.65 54.86
N VAL A 2 3.84 -24.57 55.10
CA VAL A 2 3.54 -23.95 56.41
C VAL A 2 4.53 -22.80 56.66
N ASP A 3 3.93 -21.63 56.83
CA ASP A 3 4.46 -20.32 57.16
C ASP A 3 5.22 -20.23 58.50
N SER A 4 5.84 -19.05 58.67
CA SER A 4 6.07 -18.27 59.92
C SER A 4 7.52 -18.19 60.42
N LEU A 5 8.04 -17.11 61.03
CA LEU A 5 7.65 -15.71 61.30
C LEU A 5 8.92 -15.02 61.88
N LEU A 6 9.10 -13.71 61.58
CA LEU A 6 9.66 -12.60 62.40
C LEU A 6 10.95 -12.74 63.25
N ALA A 7 11.94 -11.84 63.05
CA ALA A 7 12.04 -10.54 63.76
C ALA A 7 13.43 -9.84 63.63
N SER A 8 13.38 -8.55 63.25
CA SER A 8 14.22 -7.36 63.51
C SER A 8 15.65 -7.44 64.09
N VAL A 9 16.60 -6.69 63.48
CA VAL A 9 17.44 -5.63 64.12
C VAL A 9 17.94 -4.63 63.04
N MET A 10 17.79 -3.34 63.32
CA MET A 10 18.31 -2.18 62.56
C MET A 10 19.83 -2.00 62.68
N LEU A 11 20.52 -1.50 61.64
CA LEU A 11 21.74 -0.69 61.78
C LEU A 11 21.91 0.30 60.61
N VAL A 12 22.15 1.56 60.99
CA VAL A 12 22.36 2.77 60.16
C VAL A 12 23.84 2.91 59.80
N PRO A 13 24.24 3.41 58.61
CA PRO A 13 25.61 3.86 58.37
C PRO A 13 25.80 5.36 58.66
N ARG A 14 26.84 5.66 59.45
CA ARG A 14 27.33 6.98 59.84
C ARG A 14 28.16 7.65 58.73
N GLU A 15 27.97 8.96 58.60
CA GLU A 15 28.85 9.93 57.93
C GLU A 15 30.20 10.15 58.65
N GLN A 16 31.19 10.62 57.89
CA GLN A 16 32.23 11.65 58.19
C GLN A 16 33.31 11.56 57.10
N ARG A 17 34.01 12.58 56.57
CA ARG A 17 34.04 14.06 56.63
C ARG A 17 35.03 14.48 55.53
N LEU A 18 34.83 15.63 54.89
CA LEU A 18 35.89 16.38 54.17
C LEU A 18 36.07 17.75 54.83
N PRO A 19 37.27 18.38 54.71
CA PRO A 19 37.71 19.42 55.64
C PRO A 19 37.21 20.83 55.33
N SER A 20 37.28 21.64 56.39
CA SER A 20 36.79 22.99 56.62
C SER A 20 37.36 24.10 55.73
N ILE A 21 36.51 25.07 55.37
CA ILE A 21 36.92 26.41 54.93
C ILE A 21 36.40 27.45 55.94
N GLN A 22 37.31 28.32 56.36
CA GLN A 22 37.14 29.34 57.39
C GLN A 22 36.22 30.49 56.95
N SER A 23 35.62 31.12 57.96
CA SER A 23 34.69 32.23 57.93
C SER A 23 35.32 33.58 57.55
N HIS A 24 34.68 34.34 56.66
CA HIS A 24 34.67 35.80 56.69
C HIS A 24 33.31 36.34 56.21
N LYS A 25 32.73 37.27 56.98
CA LYS A 25 31.65 38.21 56.60
C LYS A 25 32.21 39.64 56.75
N PRO A 26 31.51 40.71 56.33
CA PRO A 26 30.97 41.02 54.99
C PRO A 26 31.44 42.44 54.54
N HIS A 27 31.30 42.83 53.27
CA HIS A 27 30.90 44.19 52.83
C HIS A 27 30.95 44.40 51.31
N SER A 28 29.85 44.96 50.78
CA SER A 28 29.73 45.81 49.57
C SER A 28 29.68 45.11 48.18
N PRO A 29 29.12 45.78 47.14
CA PRO A 29 27.72 45.66 46.75
C PRO A 29 27.54 45.04 45.35
N ALA A 30 26.31 44.53 45.10
CA ALA A 30 25.69 44.24 43.80
C ALA A 30 26.64 44.13 42.58
N GLN A 31 27.15 42.92 42.31
CA GLN A 31 27.61 42.57 40.98
C GLN A 31 26.41 42.22 40.10
N VAL A 32 26.11 43.12 39.17
CA VAL A 32 25.31 42.82 37.98
C VAL A 32 26.03 41.71 37.22
N LEU A 33 25.43 40.53 37.15
CA LEU A 33 25.90 39.46 36.26
C LEU A 33 25.74 39.95 34.81
N PRO A 34 26.77 39.78 33.94
CA PRO A 34 26.69 40.21 32.56
C PRO A 34 25.60 39.43 31.82
N VAL A 35 24.87 40.14 30.97
CA VAL A 35 23.84 39.62 30.06
C VAL A 35 24.44 38.46 29.25
N LYS A 36 23.85 37.26 29.38
CA LYS A 36 24.17 36.12 28.53
C LYS A 36 23.91 36.49 27.07
N ASP A 37 24.87 36.19 26.18
CA ASP A 37 24.67 36.12 24.73
C ASP A 37 23.60 35.06 24.41
N LEU A 38 22.33 35.45 24.47
CA LEU A 38 21.20 34.56 24.28
C LEU A 38 20.95 34.36 22.78
N THR A 39 21.43 33.23 22.28
CA THR A 39 21.17 32.75 20.93
C THR A 39 19.91 31.90 20.92
N LEU A 40 18.90 32.31 20.16
CA LEU A 40 17.66 31.56 19.93
C LEU A 40 17.63 31.04 18.50
N GLY A 41 17.35 29.75 18.34
CA GLY A 41 17.28 29.13 17.02
C GLY A 41 16.00 28.32 16.79
N PHE A 42 15.61 28.24 15.52
CA PHE A 42 14.48 27.47 15.04
C PHE A 42 14.92 26.55 13.91
N GLN A 43 14.39 25.33 13.94
CA GLN A 43 14.53 24.38 12.85
C GLN A 43 13.15 23.87 12.44
N VAL A 44 12.77 24.08 11.18
CA VAL A 44 11.51 23.59 10.63
C VAL A 44 11.74 22.22 10.01
N ASP A 45 11.09 21.19 10.56
CA ASP A 45 11.30 19.81 10.11
C ASP A 45 10.34 19.44 8.97
N LYS A 46 9.04 19.40 9.27
CA LYS A 46 8.01 18.96 8.32
C LYS A 46 6.61 19.41 8.69
N VAL A 47 5.75 19.45 7.68
CA VAL A 47 4.29 19.50 7.83
C VAL A 47 3.71 18.15 7.43
N LYS A 48 2.85 17.57 8.27
CA LYS A 48 2.11 16.33 7.98
C LYS A 48 0.64 16.61 7.69
N HIS A 49 0.03 15.75 6.87
CA HIS A 49 -1.39 15.74 6.51
C HIS A 49 -1.93 17.05 5.91
N ALA A 50 -1.08 17.80 5.20
CA ALA A 50 -1.50 18.97 4.43
C ALA A 50 -1.99 18.59 3.02
N GLU A 51 -2.70 19.50 2.37
CA GLU A 51 -3.08 19.37 0.95
C GLU A 51 -1.84 19.30 0.06
N GLN A 52 -1.98 18.75 -1.15
CA GLN A 52 -0.87 18.62 -2.10
C GLN A 52 -0.47 19.98 -2.69
N GLY A 53 0.83 20.16 -2.93
CA GLY A 53 1.36 21.37 -3.56
C GLY A 53 2.82 21.63 -3.18
N GLU A 54 3.24 22.86 -3.46
CA GLU A 54 4.51 23.40 -3.00
C GLU A 54 4.26 24.24 -1.74
N GLY A 55 4.82 23.79 -0.63
CA GLY A 55 4.61 24.36 0.69
C GLY A 55 5.77 25.23 1.13
N LYS A 56 5.49 26.30 1.88
CA LYS A 56 6.49 27.16 2.53
C LYS A 56 6.02 27.51 3.94
N VAL A 57 6.91 27.43 4.91
CA VAL A 57 6.60 27.83 6.30
C VAL A 57 7.34 29.12 6.64
N ARG A 58 6.61 30.11 7.15
CA ARG A 58 7.17 31.33 7.75
C ARG A 58 6.94 31.31 9.25
N LEU A 59 8.00 31.53 10.02
CA LEU A 59 7.94 31.68 11.47
C LEU A 59 8.16 33.16 11.82
N THR A 60 7.36 33.71 12.72
CA THR A 60 7.53 35.07 13.26
C THR A 60 7.26 35.06 14.76
N ALA A 61 8.19 35.61 15.55
CA ALA A 61 8.01 35.76 16.99
C ALA A 61 7.43 37.15 17.33
N TYR A 62 6.47 37.19 18.26
CA TYR A 62 5.79 38.40 18.72
C TYR A 62 5.80 38.49 20.24
N TYR A 63 5.75 39.72 20.77
CA TYR A 63 5.37 39.98 22.16
C TYR A 63 3.85 40.03 22.25
N ALA A 64 3.23 39.04 22.89
CA ALA A 64 1.77 38.93 22.93
C ALA A 64 1.09 40.14 23.59
N SER A 65 1.74 40.81 24.56
CA SER A 65 1.16 41.97 25.23
C SER A 65 1.14 43.25 24.37
N THR A 66 1.97 43.34 23.32
CA THR A 66 2.10 44.55 22.49
C THR A 66 1.79 44.33 21.02
N GLY A 67 1.76 43.07 20.55
CA GLY A 67 1.62 42.73 19.13
C GLY A 67 2.86 43.01 18.28
N LYS A 68 3.95 43.53 18.87
CA LYS A 68 5.18 43.86 18.14
C LYS A 68 6.02 42.60 17.88
N ILE A 69 6.72 42.59 16.74
CA ILE A 69 7.66 41.53 16.39
C ILE A 69 8.90 41.62 17.30
N VAL A 70 9.32 40.48 17.83
CA VAL A 70 10.52 40.34 18.66
C VAL A 70 11.75 40.73 17.83
N GLN A 71 12.65 41.51 18.41
CA GLN A 71 13.87 41.95 17.76
C GLN A 71 15.08 41.16 18.27
N SER A 72 16.03 40.93 17.37
CA SER A 72 17.40 40.50 17.68
C SER A 72 18.37 41.65 17.37
N ALA A 73 19.66 41.51 17.68
CA ALA A 73 20.64 42.56 17.39
C ALA A 73 20.69 42.98 15.90
N THR A 74 20.42 42.03 14.99
CA THR A 74 20.63 42.25 13.55
C THR A 74 19.34 42.29 12.74
N SER A 75 18.24 41.74 13.26
CA SER A 75 16.99 41.62 12.49
C SER A 75 15.77 41.30 13.36
N PRO A 76 14.53 41.51 12.86
CA PRO A 76 13.35 40.92 13.47
C PRO A 76 13.45 39.39 13.49
N VAL A 77 12.98 38.76 14.57
CA VAL A 77 12.98 37.30 14.72
C VAL A 77 11.91 36.68 13.82
N THR A 78 12.26 36.55 12.53
CA THR A 78 11.43 36.00 11.46
C THR A 78 12.29 35.17 10.53
N CYS A 79 11.83 33.98 10.17
CA CYS A 79 12.49 33.14 9.16
C CYS A 79 11.45 32.49 8.24
N SER A 80 11.89 32.11 7.04
CA SER A 80 11.07 31.33 6.11
C SER A 80 11.88 30.17 5.58
N THR A 81 11.25 29.01 5.44
CA THR A 81 11.86 27.89 4.74
C THR A 81 12.00 28.21 3.25
N THR A 82 12.92 27.54 2.56
CA THR A 82 12.77 27.32 1.12
C THR A 82 11.47 26.55 0.87
N ALA A 83 10.91 26.73 -0.32
CA ALA A 83 9.71 26.02 -0.69
C ALA A 83 10.04 24.52 -0.84
N ALA A 84 9.20 23.66 -0.27
CA ALA A 84 9.37 22.21 -0.31
C ALA A 84 8.12 21.57 -0.90
N ARG A 85 8.32 20.56 -1.75
CA ARG A 85 7.24 19.79 -2.35
C ARG A 85 7.01 18.50 -1.56
N SER A 86 5.77 18.02 -1.57
CA SER A 86 5.43 16.67 -1.10
C SER A 86 5.88 15.61 -2.13
N ASN A 87 7.18 15.49 -2.37
CA ASN A 87 7.73 14.80 -3.55
C ASN A 87 7.92 13.27 -3.39
N PHE A 88 7.95 12.72 -2.17
CA PHE A 88 8.03 11.26 -1.98
C PHE A 88 7.04 10.69 -0.97
N LYS A 89 6.52 11.49 -0.03
CA LYS A 89 5.54 11.05 0.96
C LYS A 89 4.25 11.88 0.89
N TYR A 90 3.15 11.24 0.54
CA TYR A 90 1.85 11.85 0.29
C TYR A 90 1.30 12.60 1.51
N GLY A 91 1.03 13.89 1.31
CA GLY A 91 0.51 14.80 2.34
C GLY A 91 1.58 15.25 3.32
N TYR A 92 2.86 15.09 3.00
CA TYR A 92 3.98 15.48 3.86
C TYR A 92 4.85 16.49 3.11
N HIS A 93 5.11 17.65 3.70
CA HIS A 93 6.09 18.60 3.19
C HIS A 93 7.31 18.51 4.11
N ILE A 94 8.44 18.09 3.54
CA ILE A 94 9.67 17.89 4.28
C ILE A 94 10.62 18.99 3.85
N PHE A 95 10.94 19.90 4.76
CA PHE A 95 11.73 21.09 4.45
C PHE A 95 13.23 20.79 4.49
N GLY A 96 13.64 19.62 4.98
CA GLY A 96 15.02 19.41 5.40
C GLY A 96 15.27 20.20 6.69
N GLN A 97 16.37 19.91 7.38
CA GLN A 97 16.75 20.52 8.65
C GLN A 97 17.13 22.01 8.51
N GLN A 98 16.22 22.86 8.01
CA GLN A 98 16.47 24.28 7.76
C GLN A 98 16.49 25.05 9.07
N GLU A 99 17.66 25.62 9.36
CA GLU A 99 17.96 26.32 10.59
C GLU A 99 17.93 27.84 10.37
N ALA A 100 17.38 28.56 11.35
CA ALA A 100 17.53 30.00 11.48
C ALA A 100 17.91 30.34 12.91
N THR A 101 18.95 31.16 13.08
CA THR A 101 19.55 31.46 14.38
C THR A 101 19.64 32.98 14.57
N PHE A 102 19.25 33.45 15.75
CA PHE A 102 19.16 34.86 16.12
C PHE A 102 19.97 35.12 17.39
N GLN A 103 20.86 36.11 17.36
CA GLN A 103 21.74 36.48 18.47
C GLN A 103 21.20 37.70 19.22
N GLU A 104 21.47 37.78 20.52
CA GLU A 104 21.07 38.90 21.38
C GLU A 104 19.56 39.19 21.29
N VAL A 105 18.73 38.15 21.39
CA VAL A 105 17.27 38.29 21.37
C VAL A 105 16.80 38.90 22.70
N ASP A 106 15.97 39.95 22.64
CA ASP A 106 15.33 40.53 23.83
C ASP A 106 14.21 39.61 24.34
N ILE A 107 14.58 38.67 25.22
CA ILE A 107 13.66 37.65 25.73
C ILE A 107 12.70 38.26 26.75
N GLN A 108 11.40 38.08 26.52
CA GLN A 108 10.32 38.43 27.44
C GLN A 108 9.42 37.21 27.68
N GLY A 109 8.79 37.13 28.84
CA GLY A 109 7.94 36.00 29.23
C GLY A 109 6.58 35.93 28.50
N ASP A 110 6.26 36.91 27.66
CA ASP A 110 5.05 36.96 26.82
C ASP A 110 5.36 36.71 25.33
N MET A 111 6.52 36.13 25.02
CA MET A 111 6.89 35.80 23.64
C MET A 111 6.07 34.62 23.10
N VAL A 112 5.53 34.78 21.89
CA VAL A 112 4.81 33.75 21.14
C VAL A 112 5.36 33.64 19.72
N LEU A 113 5.58 32.41 19.25
CA LEU A 113 5.91 32.12 17.87
C LEU A 113 4.63 31.84 17.10
N ILE A 114 4.42 32.51 15.97
CA ILE A 114 3.36 32.20 15.02
C ILE A 114 3.98 31.63 13.76
N ALA A 115 3.60 30.40 13.42
CA ALA A 115 3.98 29.73 12.20
C ALA A 115 2.85 29.85 11.16
N ARG A 116 3.19 30.20 9.93
CA ARG A 116 2.27 30.35 8.79
C ARG A 116 2.68 29.39 7.69
N LEU A 117 1.74 28.55 7.25
CA LEU A 117 1.92 27.62 6.14
C LEU A 117 1.25 28.20 4.89
N TYR A 118 2.08 28.48 3.89
CA TYR A 118 1.65 28.87 2.56
C TYR A 118 1.71 27.65 1.63
N LEU A 119 0.72 27.48 0.78
CA LEU A 119 0.64 26.36 -0.14
C LEU A 119 0.21 26.84 -1.53
N LYS A 120 1.09 26.67 -2.51
CA LYS A 120 0.75 26.84 -3.92
C LYS A 120 0.12 25.55 -4.44
N LYS A 121 -1.18 25.59 -4.74
CA LYS A 121 -1.94 24.44 -5.26
C LYS A 121 -1.50 24.11 -6.69
N GLN A 122 -1.44 22.83 -7.00
CA GLN A 122 -1.13 22.36 -8.34
C GLN A 122 -2.38 22.46 -9.24
N GLU A 123 -2.34 23.30 -10.27
CA GLU A 123 -3.28 23.22 -11.39
C GLU A 123 -2.81 22.08 -12.31
N GLN A 124 -3.47 20.92 -12.21
CA GLN A 124 -3.25 19.68 -12.97
C GLN A 124 -1.91 18.93 -12.74
N PRO A 125 -1.92 17.59 -12.77
CA PRO A 125 -0.72 16.78 -12.63
C PRO A 125 0.10 16.82 -13.93
N GLN A 126 0.87 17.88 -14.14
CA GLN A 126 1.97 17.87 -15.12
C GLN A 126 3.30 17.49 -14.44
N ASP A 127 3.99 16.54 -15.08
CA ASP A 127 5.23 15.87 -14.65
C ASP A 127 6.44 16.83 -14.66
N ASP A 128 6.66 17.59 -13.58
CA ASP A 128 7.80 18.52 -13.47
C ASP A 128 8.88 18.01 -12.48
N PHE A 129 9.58 16.95 -12.87
CA PHE A 129 10.99 16.73 -12.44
C PHE A 129 11.99 17.43 -13.39
N MET A 130 11.46 18.23 -14.33
CA MET A 130 12.17 18.98 -15.36
C MET A 130 12.36 20.44 -14.95
N LEU A 131 13.25 20.72 -14.01
CA LEU A 131 13.92 22.04 -13.98
C LEU A 131 15.43 21.84 -13.77
N PRO A 132 16.28 22.49 -14.59
CA PRO A 132 17.70 22.64 -14.28
C PRO A 132 17.87 23.47 -13.00
N GLU A 133 19.02 23.31 -12.33
CA GLU A 133 19.43 24.04 -11.11
C GLU A 133 19.62 25.57 -11.30
N SER A 134 18.91 26.18 -12.23
CA SER A 134 19.01 27.61 -12.56
C SER A 134 17.62 28.25 -12.71
N VAL A 135 16.87 28.37 -11.62
CA VAL A 135 15.91 29.46 -11.47
C VAL A 135 16.22 30.12 -10.13
N VAL A 136 17.01 31.19 -10.21
CA VAL A 136 17.16 32.15 -9.13
C VAL A 136 15.77 32.68 -8.79
N GLN A 137 15.48 32.63 -7.50
CA GLN A 137 14.25 33.03 -6.82
C GLN A 137 13.63 34.33 -7.36
N ASP A 138 12.32 34.30 -7.60
CA ASP A 138 11.50 35.50 -7.50
C ASP A 138 10.91 35.54 -6.06
N PRO A 139 11.31 36.47 -5.18
CA PRO A 139 10.94 36.45 -3.77
C PRO A 139 9.48 36.86 -3.47
N THR A 140 8.67 37.14 -4.49
CA THR A 140 7.36 37.83 -4.36
C THR A 140 6.11 36.96 -4.54
N LEU A 141 6.22 35.63 -4.75
CA LEU A 141 5.09 34.76 -5.11
C LEU A 141 4.35 34.05 -3.96
N TYR A 142 4.62 34.39 -2.70
CA TYR A 142 3.91 33.83 -1.52
C TYR A 142 3.32 34.98 -0.68
N ASP A 143 2.14 35.43 -1.08
CA ASP A 143 1.31 36.44 -0.45
C ASP A 143 0.25 35.82 0.50
N ASP A 144 -0.57 36.66 1.13
CA ASP A 144 -1.64 36.23 2.05
C ASP A 144 -2.71 35.38 1.36
N GLU A 145 -2.84 35.44 0.03
CA GLU A 145 -3.78 34.60 -0.73
C GLU A 145 -3.40 33.11 -0.71
N ASN A 146 -2.10 32.82 -0.61
CA ASN A 146 -1.57 31.45 -0.54
C ASN A 146 -1.50 30.89 0.89
N LEU A 147 -1.90 31.67 1.90
CA LEU A 147 -1.91 31.23 3.29
C LEU A 147 -3.04 30.21 3.52
N VAL A 148 -2.69 28.95 3.76
CA VAL A 148 -3.68 27.88 3.94
C VAL A 148 -3.84 27.43 5.39
N ALA A 149 -2.83 27.66 6.22
CA ALA A 149 -2.88 27.29 7.63
C ALA A 149 -1.91 28.08 8.52
N TRP A 150 -2.14 28.04 9.82
CA TRP A 150 -1.24 28.61 10.82
C TRP A 150 -1.20 27.79 12.11
N ALA A 151 -0.18 28.01 12.93
CA ALA A 151 -0.06 27.48 14.28
C ALA A 151 0.64 28.50 15.19
N ALA A 152 0.52 28.34 16.51
CA ALA A 152 1.24 29.16 17.47
C ALA A 152 1.86 28.33 18.60
N LEU A 153 2.94 28.84 19.19
CA LEU A 153 3.67 28.23 20.29
C LEU A 153 4.15 29.33 21.26
N PRO A 154 3.75 29.31 22.54
CA PRO A 154 4.39 30.13 23.57
C PRO A 154 5.88 29.79 23.67
N LEU A 155 6.74 30.78 23.40
CA LEU A 155 8.20 30.58 23.38
C LEU A 155 8.82 30.56 24.77
N VAL A 156 8.13 31.15 25.75
CA VAL A 156 8.56 31.16 27.15
C VAL A 156 7.45 30.54 28.01
N THR A 157 7.83 29.53 28.77
CA THR A 157 7.00 28.92 29.81
C THR A 157 7.25 29.61 31.14
N CYS A 158 6.21 29.74 31.95
CA CYS A 158 6.27 30.37 33.27
C CYS A 158 5.71 29.40 34.32
N SER A 159 6.50 29.08 35.34
CA SER A 159 6.07 28.21 36.45
C SER A 159 5.22 28.95 37.49
N ASP A 160 5.22 30.29 37.46
CA ASP A 160 4.39 31.12 38.32
C ASP A 160 3.02 31.38 37.66
N SER A 161 2.01 30.64 38.11
CA SER A 161 0.62 30.74 37.63
C SER A 161 -0.09 32.03 38.05
N SER A 162 0.49 32.85 38.95
CA SER A 162 -0.08 34.13 39.38
C SER A 162 0.19 35.28 38.39
N LEU A 163 1.13 35.10 37.46
CA LEU A 163 1.52 36.13 36.49
C LEU A 163 0.66 36.09 35.23
N THR A 164 -0.14 37.14 35.04
CA THR A 164 -0.86 37.39 33.77
C THR A 164 0.12 37.68 32.63
N VAL A 165 -0.27 37.42 31.37
CA VAL A 165 0.58 37.68 30.18
C VAL A 165 1.15 39.10 30.16
N LYS A 166 0.37 40.12 30.54
CA LYS A 166 0.83 41.52 30.62
C LYS A 166 1.92 41.75 31.68
N ASN A 167 1.95 40.93 32.72
CA ASN A 167 2.91 41.00 33.81
C ASN A 167 4.18 40.18 33.55
N ARG A 168 4.24 39.39 32.45
CA ARG A 168 5.39 38.57 32.07
C ARG A 168 6.45 39.32 31.24
N ARG A 169 6.43 40.67 31.20
CA ARG A 169 7.32 41.48 30.34
C ARG A 169 8.81 41.37 30.65
N ASN A 170 9.17 41.13 31.90
CA ASN A 170 10.57 40.95 32.29
C ASN A 170 10.86 39.46 32.42
N PHE A 171 11.79 38.95 31.63
CA PHE A 171 12.20 37.55 31.74
C PHE A 171 12.89 37.31 33.08
N ASN A 172 12.31 36.40 33.87
CA ASN A 172 12.88 35.97 35.14
C ASN A 172 13.40 34.53 35.02
N PRO A 173 14.71 34.29 34.96
CA PRO A 173 15.25 32.93 34.78
C PRO A 173 14.95 31.97 35.94
N HIS A 174 14.45 32.45 37.09
CA HIS A 174 14.07 31.61 38.22
C HIS A 174 12.65 31.04 38.08
N THR A 175 11.80 31.69 37.29
CA THR A 175 10.39 31.30 37.11
C THR A 175 10.00 31.11 35.64
N MET A 176 10.90 31.43 34.70
CA MET A 176 10.66 31.37 33.27
C MET A 176 11.77 30.63 32.54
N SER A 177 11.37 29.82 31.56
CA SER A 177 12.28 29.06 30.69
C SER A 177 11.83 29.11 29.25
N ILE A 178 12.78 29.13 28.32
CA ILE A 178 12.48 28.99 26.89
C ILE A 178 11.89 27.59 26.67
N SER A 179 10.86 27.50 25.83
CA SER A 179 10.26 26.26 25.34
C SER A 179 11.20 25.53 24.37
N ALA A 180 12.42 25.21 24.80
CA ALA A 180 13.39 24.48 24.00
C ALA A 180 12.97 23.01 23.84
N GLY A 181 13.27 22.42 22.68
CA GLY A 181 12.90 21.05 22.34
C GLY A 181 12.09 20.93 21.06
N THR A 182 11.63 19.72 20.78
CA THR A 182 10.81 19.41 19.60
C THR A 182 9.34 19.61 19.90
N HIS A 183 8.66 20.43 19.10
CA HIS A 183 7.25 20.72 19.20
C HIS A 183 6.49 20.18 17.98
N THR A 184 5.30 19.62 18.21
CA THR A 184 4.37 19.24 17.14
C THR A 184 3.11 20.07 17.30
N LEU A 185 2.96 21.09 16.44
CA LEU A 185 1.90 22.08 16.51
C LEU A 185 0.72 21.67 15.63
N THR A 186 -0.50 21.81 16.14
CA THR A 186 -1.71 21.62 15.33
C THR A 186 -1.91 22.82 14.40
N LEU A 187 -2.24 22.55 13.14
CA LEU A 187 -2.51 23.60 12.14
C LEU A 187 -4.00 23.96 12.12
N TYR A 188 -4.29 25.25 12.02
CA TYR A 188 -5.62 25.85 11.95
C TYR A 188 -5.81 26.62 10.65
N LYS A 189 -7.05 26.74 10.19
CA LYS A 189 -7.40 27.51 8.99
C LYS A 189 -7.27 29.01 9.28
N PRO A 190 -6.96 29.83 8.25
CA PRO A 190 -7.06 31.28 8.33
C PRO A 190 -8.48 31.74 8.76
N PRO A 191 -8.60 32.95 9.33
CA PRO A 191 -7.56 33.95 9.53
C PRO A 191 -6.59 33.61 10.67
N VAL A 192 -5.39 34.21 10.64
CA VAL A 192 -4.42 34.12 11.75
C VAL A 192 -4.87 35.08 12.84
N PRO A 193 -5.03 34.63 14.09
CA PRO A 193 -5.46 35.50 15.17
C PRO A 193 -4.36 36.47 15.58
N GLU A 194 -4.73 37.54 16.28
CA GLU A 194 -3.76 38.45 16.87
C GLU A 194 -2.94 37.74 17.96
N SER A 195 -1.64 38.07 18.06
CA SER A 195 -0.73 37.44 19.04
C SER A 195 -1.20 37.56 20.50
N SER A 196 -1.98 38.58 20.83
CA SER A 196 -2.58 38.82 22.15
C SER A 196 -3.67 37.81 22.54
N SER A 197 -4.24 37.11 21.55
CA SER A 197 -5.31 36.14 21.74
C SER A 197 -4.82 34.68 21.78
N VAL A 198 -3.51 34.47 21.60
CA VAL A 198 -2.92 33.13 21.72
C VAL A 198 -2.82 32.73 23.20
N PRO A 199 -3.36 31.57 23.60
CA PRO A 199 -3.29 31.10 24.98
C PRO A 199 -1.84 30.72 25.35
N PHE A 200 -1.41 31.11 26.55
CA PHE A 200 -0.08 30.80 27.11
C PHE A 200 -0.08 29.65 28.11
N ASP A 201 -1.26 29.23 28.54
CA ASP A 201 -1.46 28.12 29.48
C ASP A 201 -2.08 26.93 28.71
N ASP A 202 -2.08 25.72 29.27
CA ASP A 202 -2.61 24.48 28.66
C ASP A 202 -4.14 24.47 28.42
N ALA A 203 -4.74 25.65 28.28
CA ALA A 203 -6.14 25.82 27.94
C ALA A 203 -6.44 25.23 26.56
N PRO A 204 -7.59 24.54 26.38
CA PRO A 204 -8.00 24.04 25.08
C PRO A 204 -8.11 25.19 24.08
N ALA A 205 -7.72 24.93 22.83
CA ALA A 205 -7.80 25.92 21.76
C ALA A 205 -9.22 26.52 21.66
N PRO A 206 -9.35 27.82 21.40
CA PRO A 206 -10.65 28.46 21.21
C PRO A 206 -11.54 27.70 20.23
N LYS A 207 -12.83 27.53 20.56
CA LYS A 207 -13.81 26.79 19.74
C LYS A 207 -13.96 27.36 18.32
N GLU A 208 -13.62 28.63 18.12
CA GLU A 208 -13.66 29.34 16.85
C GLU A 208 -12.53 28.96 15.89
N TRP A 209 -11.43 28.39 16.39
CA TRP A 209 -10.31 27.96 15.55
C TRP A 209 -10.63 26.64 14.86
N LYS A 210 -10.90 26.71 13.55
CA LYS A 210 -11.17 25.54 12.73
C LYS A 210 -9.86 24.85 12.36
N ARG A 211 -9.74 23.55 12.65
CA ARG A 211 -8.56 22.76 12.27
C ARG A 211 -8.35 22.75 10.75
N TYR A 212 -7.10 22.92 10.31
CA TYR A 212 -6.69 22.72 8.92
C TYR A 212 -6.46 21.23 8.69
N GLY A 213 -7.22 20.63 7.76
CA GLY A 213 -7.35 19.18 7.68
C GLY A 213 -7.90 18.57 8.98
N GLN A 214 -8.06 17.24 9.01
CA GLN A 214 -8.47 16.55 10.23
C GLN A 214 -7.30 16.31 11.19
N LYS A 215 -6.07 16.20 10.68
CA LYS A 215 -4.87 15.78 11.43
C LYS A 215 -3.60 16.59 11.07
N ALA A 216 -3.72 17.74 10.42
CA ALA A 216 -2.53 18.46 9.95
C ALA A 216 -1.71 19.03 11.11
N THR A 217 -0.39 18.82 11.04
CA THR A 217 0.55 19.24 12.08
C THR A 217 1.85 19.78 11.48
N LEU A 218 2.46 20.74 12.17
CA LEU A 218 3.79 21.29 11.87
C LEU A 218 4.75 20.85 12.97
N ARG A 219 5.90 20.29 12.59
CA ARG A 219 6.97 19.93 13.52
C ARG A 219 8.11 20.94 13.44
N ILE A 220 8.46 21.54 14.57
CA ILE A 220 9.57 22.48 14.72
C ILE A 220 10.45 22.08 15.90
N TYR A 221 11.72 22.44 15.86
CA TYR A 221 12.64 22.34 16.98
C TYR A 221 13.12 23.73 17.37
N VAL A 222 13.03 24.05 18.66
CA VAL A 222 13.45 25.34 19.24
C VAL A 222 14.66 25.07 20.13
N PHE A 223 15.71 25.89 20.05
CA PHE A 223 16.91 25.69 20.86
C PHE A 223 17.54 27.00 21.35
N GLU A 224 18.29 26.90 22.44
CA GLU A 224 19.14 27.95 23.00
C GLU A 224 20.61 27.51 22.84
N GLY A 225 21.46 28.36 22.25
CA GLY A 225 22.88 28.07 22.06
C GLY A 225 23.20 27.26 20.79
N GLN A 226 24.08 26.26 20.89
CA GLN A 226 24.55 25.47 19.74
C GLN A 226 23.46 24.51 19.23
N PRO A 227 23.27 24.39 17.90
CA PRO A 227 22.34 23.43 17.32
C PRO A 227 22.75 21.99 17.68
N ARG A 228 21.76 21.10 17.82
CA ARG A 228 22.01 19.69 18.14
C ARG A 228 22.56 18.96 16.89
N PRO A 229 23.61 18.13 17.02
CA PRO A 229 23.91 17.13 16.00
C PRO A 229 22.85 16.03 16.04
N GLY A 230 22.17 15.81 14.91
CA GLY A 230 21.65 14.50 14.53
C GLY A 230 20.33 14.01 15.16
N SER A 231 19.44 13.61 14.25
CA SER A 231 18.36 12.62 14.41
C SER A 231 17.11 13.01 15.23
N LEU A 232 16.02 13.21 14.49
CA LEU A 232 14.68 13.34 15.03
C LEU A 232 13.68 12.63 14.09
N THR A 233 13.45 11.34 14.29
CA THR A 233 12.38 10.59 13.58
C THR A 233 11.38 9.98 14.56
N PRO A 234 10.14 10.52 14.63
CA PRO A 234 9.03 9.83 15.27
C PRO A 234 8.46 8.76 14.35
N SER A 235 8.11 7.63 14.98
CA SER A 235 7.50 6.40 14.47
C SER A 235 6.31 6.60 13.53
N GLU A 236 6.26 5.74 12.50
CA GLU A 236 5.25 5.71 11.45
C GLU A 236 4.20 4.62 11.70
N LEU A 237 3.45 4.71 12.79
CA LEU A 237 2.34 3.78 13.00
C LEU A 237 1.00 4.52 13.09
N SER A 238 0.03 3.88 12.41
CA SER A 238 -1.43 4.04 12.42
C SER A 238 -2.04 5.23 11.64
N GLU A 239 -3.02 4.92 10.76
CA GLU A 239 -4.45 4.80 11.14
C GLU A 239 -5.35 4.62 9.89
N ASP A 240 -5.80 3.39 9.65
CA ASP A 240 -7.15 2.83 9.93
C ASP A 240 -8.43 3.55 9.47
N GLU A 241 -8.37 4.49 8.52
CA GLU A 241 -9.61 5.17 8.03
C GLU A 241 -10.43 4.35 7.01
N GLU A 242 -9.92 3.25 6.45
CA GLU A 242 -10.58 2.46 5.38
C GLU A 242 -10.80 0.98 5.75
N GLU A 243 -10.94 0.63 7.04
CA GLU A 243 -11.16 -0.76 7.46
C GLU A 243 -12.63 -1.23 7.43
N THR A 244 -13.59 -0.30 7.31
CA THR A 244 -15.02 -0.66 7.25
C THR A 244 -15.48 -0.87 5.81
N LEU A 245 -16.16 -1.98 5.54
CA LEU A 245 -16.73 -2.26 4.22
C LEU A 245 -17.77 -1.20 3.82
N PRO A 246 -17.70 -0.63 2.60
CA PRO A 246 -18.73 0.28 2.13
C PRO A 246 -20.11 -0.38 2.03
N GLU A 247 -21.15 0.41 2.26
CA GLU A 247 -22.53 -0.07 2.15
C GLU A 247 -22.82 -0.60 0.73
N SER A 248 -23.54 -1.73 0.65
CA SER A 248 -23.88 -2.40 -0.61
C SER A 248 -22.69 -2.93 -1.43
N ALA A 249 -21.44 -2.81 -0.97
CA ALA A 249 -20.28 -3.39 -1.65
C ALA A 249 -20.30 -4.92 -1.61
N TRP A 250 -20.67 -5.52 -0.48
CA TRP A 250 -20.97 -6.94 -0.37
C TRP A 250 -22.09 -7.11 0.66
N LEU A 251 -23.11 -7.90 0.30
CA LEU A 251 -24.26 -8.14 1.16
C LEU A 251 -24.23 -9.60 1.61
N PRO A 252 -23.92 -9.89 2.89
CA PRO A 252 -23.89 -11.26 3.39
C PRO A 252 -25.27 -11.89 3.27
N PHE A 253 -25.32 -13.04 2.62
CA PHE A 253 -26.49 -13.88 2.59
C PHE A 253 -26.07 -15.35 2.51
N GLU A 254 -26.65 -16.14 3.39
CA GLU A 254 -26.50 -17.59 3.43
C GLU A 254 -27.89 -18.21 3.38
N ARG A 255 -27.99 -19.38 2.74
CA ARG A 255 -29.25 -20.09 2.71
C ARG A 255 -29.57 -20.63 4.10
N LYS A 256 -30.83 -20.53 4.51
CA LYS A 256 -31.29 -21.05 5.81
C LYS A 256 -31.36 -22.58 5.83
N THR A 257 -31.70 -23.19 4.71
CA THR A 257 -31.88 -24.64 4.59
C THR A 257 -31.33 -25.14 3.26
N PRO A 258 -30.68 -26.32 3.25
CA PRO A 258 -30.20 -26.95 2.03
C PRO A 258 -31.36 -27.45 1.16
N PRO A 259 -31.16 -27.59 -0.17
CA PRO A 259 -32.15 -28.17 -1.07
C PRO A 259 -32.46 -29.62 -0.68
N LYS A 260 -33.74 -29.97 -0.58
CA LYS A 260 -34.19 -31.33 -0.21
C LYS A 260 -35.06 -31.99 -1.27
N ASP A 261 -35.68 -31.20 -2.13
CA ASP A 261 -36.57 -31.70 -3.17
C ASP A 261 -35.75 -32.52 -4.18
N PRO A 262 -36.08 -33.81 -4.38
CA PRO A 262 -35.32 -34.65 -5.30
C PRO A 262 -35.45 -34.14 -6.72
N PHE A 263 -34.34 -34.11 -7.45
CA PHE A 263 -34.31 -33.78 -8.87
C PHE A 263 -34.35 -35.07 -9.69
N LEU A 264 -35.40 -35.22 -10.49
CA LEU A 264 -35.66 -36.37 -11.33
C LEU A 264 -35.37 -36.09 -12.79
N VAL A 265 -35.12 -37.16 -13.55
CA VAL A 265 -34.98 -37.10 -15.00
C VAL A 265 -36.24 -36.49 -15.62
N GLY A 266 -36.06 -35.41 -16.40
CA GLY A 266 -37.16 -34.68 -17.04
C GLY A 266 -37.66 -33.46 -16.27
N ASP A 267 -37.13 -33.19 -15.07
CA ASP A 267 -37.51 -32.00 -14.29
C ASP A 267 -37.10 -30.69 -14.96
N GLY A 268 -35.91 -30.67 -15.55
CA GLY A 268 -35.29 -29.50 -16.15
C GLY A 268 -35.00 -28.39 -15.14
N PHE A 269 -34.30 -27.35 -15.57
CA PHE A 269 -34.10 -26.11 -14.81
C PHE A 269 -33.85 -24.93 -15.75
N ASP A 270 -33.98 -23.72 -15.20
CA ASP A 270 -33.58 -22.49 -15.86
C ASP A 270 -32.33 -21.92 -15.20
N LEU A 271 -31.38 -21.51 -16.04
CA LEU A 271 -30.18 -20.78 -15.65
C LEU A 271 -30.36 -19.32 -16.02
N TYR A 272 -30.19 -18.42 -15.04
CA TYR A 272 -30.11 -16.99 -15.27
C TYR A 272 -28.69 -16.50 -15.02
N ILE A 273 -28.13 -15.73 -15.96
CA ILE A 273 -26.90 -14.96 -15.75
C ILE A 273 -27.30 -13.50 -15.65
N ASP A 274 -27.30 -12.97 -14.43
CA ASP A 274 -27.91 -11.68 -14.14
C ASP A 274 -26.95 -10.51 -14.40
N ALA A 275 -25.76 -10.54 -13.80
CA ALA A 275 -24.78 -9.43 -13.85
C ALA A 275 -23.38 -9.85 -13.35
N CYS A 276 -22.38 -9.01 -13.58
CA CYS A 276 -21.14 -9.02 -12.79
C CYS A 276 -21.11 -7.83 -11.81
N ARG A 277 -20.22 -7.90 -10.82
CA ARG A 277 -19.94 -6.81 -9.89
C ARG A 277 -18.45 -6.55 -9.81
N PHE A 278 -18.09 -5.26 -9.75
CA PHE A 278 -16.72 -4.75 -9.53
C PHE A 278 -15.64 -5.39 -10.40
N LEU A 279 -15.88 -5.47 -11.70
CA LEU A 279 -14.87 -5.89 -12.66
C LEU A 279 -13.64 -4.93 -12.66
N PRO A 280 -12.44 -5.40 -13.05
CA PRO A 280 -11.20 -4.61 -13.09
C PRO A 280 -11.28 -3.31 -13.91
N ASP A 281 -10.40 -2.34 -13.62
CA ASP A 281 -10.28 -1.09 -14.42
C ASP A 281 -9.83 -1.34 -15.87
N SER A 282 -9.20 -2.49 -16.12
CA SER A 282 -8.81 -2.95 -17.46
C SER A 282 -9.97 -3.48 -18.31
N VAL A 283 -11.16 -3.72 -17.74
CA VAL A 283 -12.34 -4.15 -18.50
C VAL A 283 -12.94 -2.99 -19.28
N THR A 284 -13.30 -3.23 -20.55
CA THR A 284 -14.04 -2.27 -21.39
C THR A 284 -15.52 -2.62 -21.48
N PHE A 285 -15.88 -3.59 -22.29
CA PHE A 285 -17.20 -4.22 -22.35
C PHE A 285 -17.00 -5.73 -22.27
N SER A 286 -17.98 -6.44 -21.73
CA SER A 286 -17.81 -7.84 -21.36
C SER A 286 -18.92 -8.76 -21.87
N ARG A 287 -18.60 -10.04 -21.96
CA ARG A 287 -19.50 -11.15 -22.30
C ARG A 287 -19.18 -12.32 -21.40
N ILE A 288 -20.21 -13.02 -20.91
CA ILE A 288 -20.04 -14.31 -20.24
C ILE A 288 -20.33 -15.40 -21.26
N ALA A 289 -19.36 -16.30 -21.44
CA ALA A 289 -19.58 -17.58 -22.10
C ALA A 289 -19.48 -18.70 -21.07
N GLY A 290 -20.23 -19.78 -21.26
CA GLY A 290 -20.21 -20.88 -20.30
C GLY A 290 -20.64 -22.22 -20.86
N ARG A 291 -20.34 -23.27 -20.11
CA ARG A 291 -20.70 -24.67 -20.40
C ARG A 291 -20.99 -25.40 -19.11
N ILE A 292 -21.89 -26.39 -19.19
CA ILE A 292 -22.04 -27.37 -18.11
C ILE A 292 -21.14 -28.55 -18.44
N LEU A 293 -20.29 -28.91 -17.49
CA LEU A 293 -19.29 -29.97 -17.61
C LEU A 293 -19.47 -30.97 -16.47
N ASP A 294 -19.30 -32.27 -16.71
CA ASP A 294 -19.15 -33.23 -15.62
C ASP A 294 -17.72 -33.21 -15.03
N ARG A 295 -17.46 -34.08 -14.04
CA ARG A 295 -16.13 -34.22 -13.43
C ARG A 295 -15.01 -34.64 -14.40
N LYS A 296 -15.34 -35.12 -15.60
CA LYS A 296 -14.41 -35.55 -16.65
C LYS A 296 -14.27 -34.53 -17.77
N PHE A 297 -14.84 -33.33 -17.61
CA PHE A 297 -14.88 -32.27 -18.63
C PHE A 297 -15.75 -32.61 -19.86
N GLU A 298 -16.64 -33.59 -19.77
CA GLU A 298 -17.63 -33.85 -20.82
C GLU A 298 -18.71 -32.76 -20.80
N VAL A 299 -19.07 -32.24 -21.97
CA VAL A 299 -19.98 -31.11 -22.13
C VAL A 299 -21.44 -31.58 -22.18
N TYR A 300 -22.32 -30.91 -21.43
CA TYR A 300 -23.75 -31.20 -21.40
C TYR A 300 -24.58 -29.96 -21.70
N GLY A 301 -25.64 -30.14 -22.50
CA GLY A 301 -26.58 -29.09 -22.88
C GLY A 301 -26.01 -28.08 -23.89
N LYS A 302 -26.59 -26.88 -23.89
CA LYS A 302 -26.27 -25.82 -24.85
C LYS A 302 -25.11 -24.96 -24.38
N ASP A 303 -24.34 -24.42 -25.34
CA ASP A 303 -23.36 -23.37 -25.07
C ASP A 303 -24.07 -22.11 -24.56
N ILE A 304 -23.50 -21.51 -23.52
CA ILE A 304 -24.01 -20.28 -22.91
C ILE A 304 -23.22 -19.10 -23.46
N ASN A 305 -23.93 -18.07 -23.90
CA ASN A 305 -23.32 -16.86 -24.44
C ASN A 305 -24.25 -15.66 -24.22
N THR A 306 -23.86 -14.76 -23.31
CA THR A 306 -24.71 -13.64 -22.90
C THR A 306 -24.62 -12.44 -23.83
N SER A 307 -25.72 -11.70 -23.96
CA SER A 307 -25.69 -10.31 -24.46
C SER A 307 -25.63 -9.32 -23.30
N ILE A 308 -24.91 -8.21 -23.45
CA ILE A 308 -24.73 -7.19 -22.41
C ILE A 308 -25.69 -6.00 -22.63
N LYS A 309 -26.24 -5.42 -21.56
CA LYS A 309 -27.06 -4.21 -21.64
C LYS A 309 -26.19 -2.98 -21.88
N LEU A 310 -26.40 -2.28 -22.99
CA LEU A 310 -25.58 -1.13 -23.42
C LEU A 310 -25.56 0.04 -22.42
N ASP A 311 -26.64 0.24 -21.67
CA ASP A 311 -26.74 1.34 -20.70
C ASP A 311 -26.31 0.91 -19.28
N SER A 312 -25.83 -0.33 -19.11
CA SER A 312 -25.25 -0.78 -17.84
C SER A 312 -23.82 -0.27 -17.64
N ASP A 313 -23.39 -0.21 -16.38
CA ASP A 313 -22.04 0.18 -16.00
C ASP A 313 -21.03 -0.90 -16.39
N VAL A 314 -19.93 -0.52 -17.05
CA VAL A 314 -18.91 -1.47 -17.51
C VAL A 314 -18.26 -2.28 -16.40
N TYR A 315 -18.18 -1.72 -15.19
CA TYR A 315 -17.62 -2.42 -14.02
C TYR A 315 -18.67 -3.26 -13.28
N ASN A 316 -19.95 -3.01 -13.52
CA ASN A 316 -21.07 -3.75 -12.94
C ASN A 316 -22.08 -4.12 -14.05
N PRO A 317 -21.63 -4.86 -15.09
CA PRO A 317 -22.42 -5.07 -16.30
C PRO A 317 -23.62 -5.95 -16.03
N VAL A 318 -24.71 -5.67 -16.73
CA VAL A 318 -25.97 -6.43 -16.62
C VAL A 318 -26.19 -7.21 -17.90
N PHE A 319 -26.58 -8.49 -17.77
CA PHE A 319 -26.82 -9.40 -18.90
C PHE A 319 -28.30 -9.79 -18.98
N GLU A 320 -28.90 -10.21 -17.87
CA GLU A 320 -30.30 -10.69 -17.80
C GLU A 320 -30.60 -11.84 -18.79
N GLU A 321 -29.60 -12.71 -18.98
CA GLU A 321 -29.69 -13.85 -19.90
C GLU A 321 -30.41 -15.03 -19.21
N ARG A 322 -31.34 -15.67 -19.93
CA ARG A 322 -32.05 -16.88 -19.46
C ARG A 322 -31.82 -18.03 -20.43
N ILE A 323 -31.37 -19.17 -19.90
CA ILE A 323 -31.17 -20.40 -20.67
C ILE A 323 -32.04 -21.52 -20.08
N GLU A 324 -32.87 -22.14 -20.94
CA GLU A 324 -33.70 -23.30 -20.58
C GLU A 324 -32.94 -24.61 -20.80
N PHE A 325 -32.71 -25.37 -19.72
CA PHE A 325 -32.19 -26.73 -19.77
C PHE A 325 -33.36 -27.71 -19.55
N ARG A 326 -33.69 -28.47 -20.60
CA ARG A 326 -34.77 -29.48 -20.59
C ARG A 326 -34.25 -30.90 -20.89
N ASP A 327 -32.93 -31.05 -20.98
CA ASP A 327 -32.30 -32.33 -21.29
C ASP A 327 -32.39 -33.30 -20.11
N PRO A 328 -32.75 -34.57 -20.36
CA PRO A 328 -32.99 -35.56 -19.31
C PRO A 328 -31.70 -36.14 -18.68
N SER A 329 -30.52 -35.90 -19.26
CA SER A 329 -29.28 -36.62 -18.91
C SER A 329 -28.13 -35.69 -18.51
N ILE A 330 -28.37 -34.76 -17.57
CA ILE A 330 -27.29 -33.98 -16.94
C ILE A 330 -26.78 -34.77 -15.72
N PRO A 331 -25.51 -35.21 -15.68
CA PRO A 331 -24.99 -36.02 -14.58
C PRO A 331 -25.02 -35.31 -13.21
N PRO A 332 -25.12 -36.07 -12.10
CA PRO A 332 -25.03 -35.55 -10.73
C PRO A 332 -23.80 -34.67 -10.46
N THR A 333 -22.64 -34.99 -11.04
CA THR A 333 -21.39 -34.22 -10.81
C THR A 333 -21.31 -32.93 -11.63
N SER A 334 -22.31 -32.62 -12.46
CA SER A 334 -22.26 -31.49 -13.38
C SER A 334 -22.05 -30.13 -12.69
N THR A 335 -21.14 -29.36 -13.26
CA THR A 335 -20.68 -28.05 -12.81
C THR A 335 -20.72 -27.07 -13.98
N LEU A 336 -21.32 -25.91 -13.76
CA LEU A 336 -21.29 -24.77 -14.65
C LEU A 336 -19.90 -24.13 -14.60
N LEU A 337 -19.24 -23.99 -15.75
CA LEU A 337 -18.05 -23.16 -15.93
C LEU A 337 -18.44 -21.88 -16.67
N LEU A 338 -18.11 -20.72 -16.09
CA LEU A 338 -18.28 -19.41 -16.71
C LEU A 338 -16.92 -18.78 -17.00
N LYS A 339 -16.81 -18.13 -18.17
CA LYS A 339 -15.64 -17.37 -18.62
C LYS A 339 -16.10 -15.97 -19.01
N ILE A 340 -15.44 -14.95 -18.46
CA ILE A 340 -15.76 -13.54 -18.71
C ILE A 340 -14.76 -13.02 -19.74
N TYR A 341 -15.22 -12.72 -20.96
CA TYR A 341 -14.39 -12.13 -22.00
C TYR A 341 -14.51 -10.60 -22.00
N THR A 342 -13.43 -9.91 -22.35
CA THR A 342 -13.39 -8.46 -22.57
C THR A 342 -12.34 -8.08 -23.60
N ILE A 343 -12.42 -6.86 -24.12
CA ILE A 343 -11.25 -6.21 -24.76
C ILE A 343 -10.49 -5.46 -23.67
N ASP A 344 -9.22 -5.76 -23.49
CA ASP A 344 -8.40 -5.11 -22.48
C ASP A 344 -8.21 -3.61 -22.80
N ASN A 345 -8.45 -2.74 -21.82
CA ASN A 345 -8.35 -1.30 -22.02
C ASN A 345 -6.92 -0.79 -22.21
N PHE A 346 -5.90 -1.54 -21.79
CA PHE A 346 -4.50 -1.15 -21.88
C PHE A 346 -3.86 -1.78 -23.12
N TYR A 347 -3.98 -3.10 -23.26
CA TYR A 347 -3.37 -3.86 -24.34
C TYR A 347 -4.21 -3.89 -25.62
N LYS A 348 -5.48 -3.51 -25.56
CA LYS A 348 -6.42 -3.47 -26.70
C LYS A 348 -6.61 -4.81 -27.41
N ILE A 349 -6.44 -5.91 -26.67
CA ILE A 349 -6.61 -7.29 -27.18
C ILE A 349 -7.75 -8.01 -26.43
N LEU A 350 -8.28 -9.07 -27.04
CA LEU A 350 -9.26 -9.96 -26.39
C LEU A 350 -8.60 -10.76 -25.26
N THR A 351 -9.09 -10.58 -24.04
CA THR A 351 -8.61 -11.27 -22.84
C THR A 351 -9.76 -11.93 -22.06
N VAL A 352 -9.39 -12.80 -21.12
CA VAL A 352 -10.32 -13.37 -20.15
C VAL A 352 -10.17 -12.61 -18.84
N ALA A 353 -11.21 -11.85 -18.46
CA ALA A 353 -11.26 -11.12 -17.19
C ALA A 353 -11.38 -12.06 -15.97
N GLY A 354 -11.84 -13.29 -16.19
CA GLY A 354 -11.74 -14.36 -15.20
C GLY A 354 -12.77 -15.48 -15.39
N TYR A 355 -12.76 -16.39 -14.42
CA TYR A 355 -13.47 -17.66 -14.41
C TYR A 355 -14.30 -17.82 -13.14
N ALA A 356 -15.46 -18.47 -13.24
CA ALA A 356 -16.28 -18.83 -12.09
C ALA A 356 -16.93 -20.21 -12.28
N THR A 357 -17.21 -20.90 -11.17
CA THR A 357 -17.77 -22.26 -11.15
C THR A 357 -18.97 -22.38 -10.23
N LEU A 358 -19.94 -23.22 -10.59
CA LEU A 358 -21.11 -23.53 -9.77
C LEU A 358 -21.59 -24.96 -10.02
N ASN A 359 -21.65 -25.79 -8.99
CA ASN A 359 -22.26 -27.11 -9.10
C ASN A 359 -23.77 -26.98 -9.35
N ILE A 360 -24.28 -27.72 -10.35
CA ILE A 360 -25.71 -27.71 -10.72
C ILE A 360 -26.54 -28.44 -9.67
N PHE A 361 -26.01 -29.54 -9.14
CA PHE A 361 -26.67 -30.39 -8.16
C PHE A 361 -25.90 -30.45 -6.85
N VAL A 362 -26.65 -30.76 -5.78
CA VAL A 362 -26.14 -31.08 -4.44
C VAL A 362 -26.72 -32.43 -3.98
N GLU A 363 -26.06 -33.10 -3.04
CA GLU A 363 -26.68 -34.25 -2.36
C GLU A 363 -27.91 -33.76 -1.59
N SER A 364 -29.06 -34.41 -1.77
CA SER A 364 -30.32 -33.96 -1.17
C SER A 364 -30.22 -33.82 0.34
N GLY A 365 -30.63 -32.66 0.86
CA GLY A 365 -30.53 -32.29 2.27
C GLY A 365 -29.17 -31.73 2.69
N THR A 366 -28.25 -31.53 1.75
CA THR A 366 -26.92 -30.94 2.00
C THR A 366 -26.59 -29.83 1.00
N GLU A 367 -25.43 -29.20 1.16
CA GLU A 367 -24.84 -28.27 0.18
C GLU A 367 -23.63 -28.88 -0.56
N ARG A 368 -23.37 -30.17 -0.36
CA ARG A 368 -22.20 -30.84 -0.93
C ARG A 368 -22.45 -31.20 -2.38
N GLN A 369 -21.46 -30.97 -3.23
CA GLN A 369 -21.48 -31.46 -4.60
C GLN A 369 -21.36 -32.99 -4.62
N PRO A 370 -22.15 -33.70 -5.45
CA PRO A 370 -21.97 -35.12 -5.69
C PRO A 370 -20.55 -35.48 -6.16
N ALA A 371 -19.92 -36.48 -5.54
CA ALA A 371 -18.59 -36.93 -5.94
C ALA A 371 -18.61 -37.92 -7.14
N ILE A 372 -19.76 -38.58 -7.37
CA ILE A 372 -19.94 -39.60 -8.41
C ILE A 372 -21.32 -39.48 -9.07
N ASP A 373 -21.45 -40.00 -10.28
CA ASP A 373 -22.68 -39.92 -11.09
C ASP A 373 -23.69 -41.07 -10.86
N LYS A 374 -23.46 -41.93 -9.86
CA LYS A 374 -24.27 -43.15 -9.62
C LYS A 374 -24.86 -43.19 -8.21
N ALA A 375 -26.09 -43.71 -8.12
CA ALA A 375 -26.76 -44.18 -6.91
C ALA A 375 -26.82 -43.18 -5.73
N MET A 376 -27.21 -41.93 -6.00
CA MET A 376 -27.42 -40.92 -4.97
C MET A 376 -28.63 -40.03 -5.28
N GLN A 377 -29.39 -39.68 -4.25
CA GLN A 377 -30.48 -38.72 -4.36
C GLN A 377 -29.89 -37.31 -4.43
N ILE A 378 -30.16 -36.62 -5.53
CA ILE A 378 -29.68 -35.26 -5.78
C ILE A 378 -30.83 -34.26 -5.75
N SER A 379 -30.50 -33.02 -5.43
CA SER A 379 -31.38 -31.87 -5.53
C SER A 379 -30.74 -30.80 -6.39
N LEU A 380 -31.55 -30.00 -7.10
CA LEU A 380 -31.05 -28.81 -7.79
C LEU A 380 -30.43 -27.87 -6.76
N ASN A 381 -29.25 -27.31 -7.07
CA ASN A 381 -28.63 -26.25 -6.28
C ASN A 381 -29.38 -24.91 -6.48
N GLU A 382 -30.68 -24.93 -6.24
CA GLU A 382 -31.62 -23.85 -6.49
C GLU A 382 -31.29 -22.63 -5.63
N GLY A 383 -31.43 -21.45 -6.25
CA GLY A 383 -31.28 -20.16 -5.60
C GLY A 383 -30.45 -19.17 -6.43
N ALA A 384 -30.28 -17.97 -5.88
CA ALA A 384 -29.41 -16.94 -6.41
C ALA A 384 -28.03 -17.04 -5.77
N HIS A 385 -26.99 -17.07 -6.59
CA HIS A 385 -25.59 -17.29 -6.20
C HIS A 385 -24.74 -16.09 -6.61
N GLN A 386 -23.88 -15.63 -5.70
CA GLN A 386 -22.79 -14.71 -6.00
C GLN A 386 -21.50 -15.53 -6.03
N LEU A 387 -20.92 -15.67 -7.23
CA LEU A 387 -19.75 -16.51 -7.49
C LEU A 387 -18.50 -15.66 -7.56
N ARG A 388 -17.43 -16.12 -6.89
CA ARG A 388 -16.12 -15.48 -6.91
C ARG A 388 -15.48 -15.64 -8.29
N VAL A 389 -14.80 -14.62 -8.76
CA VAL A 389 -14.04 -14.66 -10.03
C VAL A 389 -12.57 -14.96 -9.75
N TYR A 390 -12.00 -15.88 -10.51
CA TYR A 390 -10.60 -16.28 -10.45
C TYR A 390 -9.89 -15.94 -11.76
N SER A 391 -8.60 -15.65 -11.70
CA SER A 391 -7.81 -15.18 -12.85
C SER A 391 -7.50 -16.29 -13.85
N GLN A 392 -7.51 -17.54 -13.41
CA GLN A 392 -7.19 -18.71 -14.22
C GLN A 392 -8.33 -19.73 -14.19
N GLY A 393 -8.43 -20.51 -15.26
CA GLY A 393 -9.40 -21.59 -15.40
C GLY A 393 -8.91 -22.90 -14.76
N PRO A 394 -9.73 -23.97 -14.81
CA PRO A 394 -9.33 -25.29 -14.35
C PRO A 394 -8.13 -25.82 -15.16
N ASN A 395 -7.23 -26.55 -14.50
CA ASN A 395 -6.00 -27.09 -15.11
C ASN A 395 -6.22 -28.24 -16.11
N GLY A 396 -7.44 -28.78 -16.20
CA GLY A 396 -7.81 -29.86 -17.11
C GLY A 396 -7.30 -31.25 -16.70
N VAL A 397 -6.60 -31.37 -15.57
CA VAL A 397 -6.04 -32.63 -15.05
C VAL A 397 -6.86 -33.14 -13.87
N ASP A 398 -7.17 -32.25 -12.93
CA ASP A 398 -7.93 -32.61 -11.75
C ASP A 398 -9.43 -32.75 -12.05
N PRO A 399 -10.17 -33.59 -11.29
CA PRO A 399 -11.61 -33.72 -11.47
C PRO A 399 -12.31 -32.36 -11.41
N PHE A 400 -13.15 -32.09 -12.40
CA PHE A 400 -13.85 -30.82 -12.47
C PHE A 400 -14.95 -30.73 -11.40
N THR A 401 -14.79 -29.79 -10.47
CA THR A 401 -15.69 -29.55 -9.34
C THR A 401 -15.92 -28.06 -9.14
N ASN A 402 -16.85 -27.67 -8.27
CA ASN A 402 -17.08 -26.26 -7.97
C ASN A 402 -15.88 -25.59 -7.27
N THR A 403 -14.99 -26.35 -6.61
CA THR A 403 -13.83 -25.82 -5.89
C THR A 403 -12.51 -25.97 -6.65
N CYS A 404 -12.48 -26.65 -7.80
CA CYS A 404 -11.22 -27.00 -8.47
C CYS A 404 -10.30 -25.80 -8.76
N ILE A 405 -10.86 -24.65 -9.15
CA ILE A 405 -10.08 -23.43 -9.43
C ILE A 405 -9.46 -22.84 -8.15
N ARG A 406 -10.21 -22.87 -7.05
CA ARG A 406 -9.72 -22.42 -5.75
C ARG A 406 -8.62 -23.36 -5.24
N ASP A 407 -8.86 -24.66 -5.33
CA ASP A 407 -7.98 -25.69 -4.80
C ASP A 407 -6.68 -25.80 -5.62
N SER A 408 -6.68 -25.38 -6.89
CA SER A 408 -5.47 -25.25 -7.70
C SER A 408 -4.61 -24.02 -7.35
N GLY A 409 -5.03 -23.18 -6.40
CA GLY A 409 -4.33 -21.98 -5.98
C GLY A 409 -4.43 -20.81 -6.97
N ALA A 410 -5.42 -20.81 -7.89
CA ALA A 410 -5.61 -19.72 -8.82
C ALA A 410 -5.90 -18.41 -8.07
N ARG A 411 -5.28 -17.31 -8.49
CA ARG A 411 -5.50 -16.00 -7.87
C ARG A 411 -6.95 -15.57 -8.05
N ILE A 412 -7.49 -14.98 -7.00
CA ILE A 412 -8.79 -14.32 -7.07
C ILE A 412 -8.64 -13.01 -7.84
N VAL A 413 -9.64 -12.66 -8.66
CA VAL A 413 -9.80 -11.31 -9.19
C VAL A 413 -10.45 -10.44 -8.10
N PRO A 414 -9.73 -9.48 -7.49
CA PRO A 414 -10.20 -8.80 -6.29
C PRO A 414 -11.53 -8.08 -6.51
N CYS A 415 -12.42 -8.17 -5.52
CA CYS A 415 -13.77 -7.61 -5.47
C CYS A 415 -14.76 -8.18 -6.51
N ALA A 416 -14.28 -8.85 -7.56
CA ALA A 416 -15.08 -9.25 -8.70
C ALA A 416 -15.94 -10.50 -8.41
N SER A 417 -17.19 -10.44 -8.85
CA SER A 417 -18.13 -11.57 -8.72
C SER A 417 -19.15 -11.63 -9.85
N VAL A 418 -19.71 -12.81 -10.09
CA VAL A 418 -20.80 -13.05 -11.05
C VAL A 418 -22.07 -13.40 -10.28
N LEU A 419 -23.20 -12.86 -10.72
CA LEU A 419 -24.53 -13.12 -10.18
C LEU A 419 -25.28 -14.10 -11.09
N VAL A 420 -25.67 -15.24 -10.55
CA VAL A 420 -26.30 -16.35 -11.28
C VAL A 420 -27.50 -16.88 -10.50
N ARG A 421 -28.56 -17.33 -11.18
CA ARG A 421 -29.67 -18.07 -10.53
C ARG A 421 -29.90 -19.42 -11.18
N LEU A 422 -30.08 -20.44 -10.35
CA LEU A 422 -30.63 -21.74 -10.74
C LEU A 422 -32.06 -21.81 -10.23
N VAL A 423 -33.00 -22.03 -11.15
CA VAL A 423 -34.43 -21.94 -10.88
C VAL A 423 -35.13 -23.21 -11.38
N LYS A 424 -36.01 -23.79 -10.57
CA LYS A 424 -36.85 -24.92 -11.01
C LYS A 424 -37.81 -24.49 -12.13
N VAL A 425 -38.06 -25.41 -13.06
CA VAL A 425 -38.98 -25.15 -14.17
C VAL A 425 -40.42 -25.08 -13.67
N ALA A 426 -41.17 -24.09 -14.16
CA ALA A 426 -42.62 -24.03 -13.98
C ALA A 426 -43.29 -25.23 -14.68
N ARG A 427 -44.28 -25.85 -14.04
CA ARG A 427 -44.93 -27.07 -14.55
C ARG A 427 -46.39 -26.85 -14.90
N THR A 428 -46.90 -27.63 -15.84
CA THR A 428 -48.35 -27.76 -16.07
C THR A 428 -49.04 -28.43 -14.89
N ALA A 429 -50.37 -28.34 -14.83
CA ALA A 429 -51.19 -29.12 -13.88
C ALA A 429 -50.96 -30.64 -13.99
N ALA A 430 -50.50 -31.13 -15.15
CA ALA A 430 -50.14 -32.53 -15.38
C ALA A 430 -48.67 -32.86 -15.02
N GLY A 431 -47.94 -31.94 -14.39
CA GLY A 431 -46.56 -32.15 -13.92
C GLY A 431 -45.46 -32.02 -14.98
N LYS A 432 -45.81 -31.69 -16.23
CA LYS A 432 -44.85 -31.54 -17.33
C LYS A 432 -44.16 -30.17 -17.28
N ALA A 433 -42.84 -30.15 -17.46
CA ALA A 433 -42.03 -28.94 -17.55
C ALA A 433 -42.53 -28.03 -18.71
N LEU A 434 -42.71 -26.74 -18.41
CA LEU A 434 -43.08 -25.74 -19.40
C LEU A 434 -41.85 -25.28 -20.21
N GLU A 435 -42.11 -24.88 -21.45
CA GLU A 435 -41.11 -24.36 -22.40
C GLU A 435 -41.62 -23.03 -22.94
N SER A 436 -40.75 -22.02 -22.90
CA SER A 436 -41.06 -20.67 -23.37
C SER A 436 -41.42 -20.59 -24.86
N SER A 437 -40.83 -21.46 -25.68
CA SER A 437 -41.11 -21.54 -27.12
C SER A 437 -42.56 -21.92 -27.44
N LYS A 438 -43.28 -22.49 -26.49
CA LYS A 438 -44.68 -22.96 -26.64
C LYS A 438 -45.71 -21.99 -26.04
N ILE A 439 -45.27 -20.92 -25.38
CA ILE A 439 -46.14 -20.00 -24.62
C ILE A 439 -45.88 -18.57 -25.09
N PRO A 440 -46.93 -17.77 -25.37
CA PRO A 440 -46.76 -16.35 -25.72
C PRO A 440 -45.99 -15.57 -24.65
N GLN A 441 -45.09 -14.67 -25.07
CA GLN A 441 -44.22 -13.92 -24.17
C GLN A 441 -44.97 -13.10 -23.11
N SER A 442 -46.17 -12.60 -23.43
CA SER A 442 -47.04 -11.88 -22.50
C SER A 442 -47.42 -12.70 -21.26
N ASP A 443 -47.44 -14.04 -21.37
CA ASP A 443 -47.80 -14.93 -20.28
C ASP A 443 -46.60 -15.41 -19.46
N TRP A 444 -45.37 -15.14 -19.90
CA TRP A 444 -44.17 -15.73 -19.28
C TRP A 444 -44.02 -15.38 -17.81
N LEU A 445 -44.23 -14.12 -17.44
CA LEU A 445 -44.12 -13.66 -16.04
C LEU A 445 -45.19 -14.34 -15.17
N ARG A 446 -46.45 -14.33 -15.64
CA ARG A 446 -47.60 -14.90 -14.91
C ARG A 446 -47.48 -16.41 -14.74
N MET A 447 -46.93 -17.11 -15.73
CA MET A 447 -46.74 -18.56 -15.71
C MET A 447 -45.41 -19.00 -15.07
N GLY A 448 -44.62 -18.07 -14.54
CA GLY A 448 -43.35 -18.37 -13.89
C GLY A 448 -42.25 -18.88 -14.85
N LEU A 449 -42.43 -18.69 -16.15
CA LEU A 449 -41.41 -18.98 -17.15
C LEU A 449 -40.27 -17.96 -17.06
N TRP A 450 -40.58 -16.69 -16.89
CA TRP A 450 -39.55 -15.66 -16.76
C TRP A 450 -39.59 -14.99 -15.39
N GLN A 451 -38.43 -14.88 -14.75
CA GLN A 451 -38.27 -14.19 -13.48
C GLN A 451 -37.37 -12.96 -13.65
N PRO A 452 -37.88 -11.75 -13.38
CA PRO A 452 -37.07 -10.54 -13.40
C PRO A 452 -35.83 -10.69 -12.52
N ARG A 453 -34.74 -10.04 -12.94
CA ARG A 453 -33.52 -9.96 -12.13
C ARG A 453 -33.82 -9.26 -10.80
N PRO A 454 -33.54 -9.89 -9.64
CA PRO A 454 -33.62 -9.23 -8.34
C PRO A 454 -32.62 -8.09 -8.25
N LYS A 455 -32.95 -7.02 -7.52
CA LYS A 455 -31.95 -6.00 -7.21
C LYS A 455 -30.92 -6.62 -6.27
N TYR A 456 -29.66 -6.20 -6.41
CA TYR A 456 -28.61 -6.68 -5.50
C TYR A 456 -28.94 -6.35 -4.03
N THR A 457 -29.55 -5.18 -3.80
CA THR A 457 -30.01 -4.70 -2.49
C THR A 457 -31.11 -5.55 -1.86
N ASP A 458 -31.75 -6.45 -2.60
CA ASP A 458 -32.78 -7.36 -2.09
C ASP A 458 -32.18 -8.48 -1.22
N ARG A 459 -30.83 -8.58 -1.16
CA ARG A 459 -30.08 -9.54 -0.32
C ARG A 459 -30.47 -11.00 -0.57
N VAL A 460 -30.65 -11.37 -1.85
CA VAL A 460 -31.06 -12.72 -2.24
C VAL A 460 -29.90 -13.61 -2.72
N TYR A 461 -28.77 -13.01 -3.13
CA TYR A 461 -27.64 -13.76 -3.70
C TYR A 461 -26.76 -14.33 -2.59
N MET A 462 -26.63 -15.66 -2.54
CA MET A 462 -25.76 -16.39 -1.62
C MET A 462 -24.31 -15.98 -1.85
N SER A 463 -23.70 -15.38 -0.83
CA SER A 463 -22.47 -14.58 -0.99
C SER A 463 -21.34 -14.96 -0.03
N SER A 464 -21.54 -16.00 0.80
CA SER A 464 -20.53 -16.51 1.75
C SER A 464 -19.21 -16.88 1.07
N GLY A 465 -19.26 -17.52 -0.10
CA GLY A 465 -18.07 -17.82 -0.92
C GLY A 465 -17.36 -16.60 -1.52
N CYS A 466 -17.92 -15.40 -1.35
CA CYS A 466 -17.38 -14.12 -1.81
C CYS A 466 -17.07 -13.16 -0.67
N MET A 467 -16.92 -13.64 0.57
CA MET A 467 -16.60 -12.80 1.73
C MET A 467 -15.32 -11.98 1.46
N PRO A 468 -15.37 -10.63 1.57
CA PRO A 468 -14.22 -9.78 1.34
C PRO A 468 -13.06 -10.05 2.28
N THR A 469 -11.84 -10.02 1.76
CA THR A 469 -10.64 -9.96 2.61
C THR A 469 -10.47 -8.57 3.24
N LYS A 470 -9.51 -8.44 4.18
CA LYS A 470 -9.11 -7.13 4.71
C LYS A 470 -8.56 -6.19 3.62
N GLY A 471 -7.89 -6.76 2.62
CA GLY A 471 -7.41 -6.05 1.44
C GLY A 471 -8.57 -5.53 0.58
N GLU A 472 -9.50 -6.42 0.22
CA GLU A 472 -10.66 -6.08 -0.60
C GLU A 472 -11.57 -5.05 0.06
N THR A 473 -11.72 -5.10 1.39
CA THR A 473 -12.49 -4.11 2.15
C THR A 473 -11.98 -2.68 1.88
N ARG A 474 -10.65 -2.50 1.81
CA ARG A 474 -10.01 -1.22 1.44
C ARG A 474 -10.17 -0.93 -0.07
N LEU A 475 -10.10 -1.95 -0.93
CA LEU A 475 -10.29 -1.77 -2.37
C LEU A 475 -11.72 -1.33 -2.73
N PHE A 476 -12.76 -1.85 -2.06
CA PHE A 476 -14.15 -1.50 -2.34
C PHE A 476 -14.41 0.01 -2.25
N HIS A 477 -13.74 0.74 -1.35
CA HIS A 477 -13.82 2.20 -1.29
C HIS A 477 -13.36 2.86 -2.59
N ALA A 478 -12.25 2.39 -3.15
CA ALA A 478 -11.74 2.90 -4.43
C ALA A 478 -12.64 2.48 -5.59
N MET A 479 -13.10 1.23 -5.59
CA MET A 479 -14.01 0.68 -6.60
C MET A 479 -15.33 1.46 -6.68
N MET A 480 -15.90 1.85 -5.54
CA MET A 480 -17.16 2.61 -5.49
C MET A 480 -17.02 4.09 -5.88
N ARG A 481 -15.81 4.65 -5.77
CA ARG A 481 -15.53 6.04 -6.19
C ARG A 481 -15.20 6.16 -7.68
N ARG A 482 -15.18 5.05 -8.42
CA ARG A 482 -14.95 5.06 -9.87
C ARG A 482 -16.01 5.88 -10.58
N THR A 483 -15.57 6.62 -11.59
CA THR A 483 -16.48 7.25 -12.54
C THR A 483 -17.25 6.15 -13.27
N ARG A 484 -18.57 6.14 -13.13
CA ARG A 484 -19.45 5.25 -13.87
C ARG A 484 -19.35 5.55 -15.36
N ARG A 485 -19.17 4.51 -16.17
CA ARG A 485 -19.16 4.61 -17.63
C ARG A 485 -20.12 3.59 -18.18
N SER A 486 -21.01 3.99 -19.08
CA SER A 486 -21.91 3.03 -19.73
C SER A 486 -21.15 2.18 -20.75
N VAL A 487 -21.62 0.95 -20.99
CA VAL A 487 -21.08 0.10 -22.07
C VAL A 487 -21.15 0.84 -23.40
N ARG A 488 -22.22 1.59 -23.65
CA ARG A 488 -22.41 2.45 -24.83
C ARG A 488 -21.28 3.46 -25.01
N GLU A 489 -20.93 4.22 -23.97
CA GLU A 489 -19.84 5.20 -24.00
C GLU A 489 -18.47 4.56 -24.27
N VAL A 490 -18.23 3.40 -23.65
CA VAL A 490 -16.94 2.71 -23.79
C VAL A 490 -16.81 2.08 -25.17
N VAL A 491 -17.86 1.45 -25.69
CA VAL A 491 -17.88 0.93 -27.07
C VAL A 491 -17.66 2.05 -28.07
N ALA A 492 -18.31 3.21 -27.89
CA ALA A 492 -18.10 4.39 -28.73
C ALA A 492 -16.62 4.81 -28.78
N THR A 493 -15.98 4.82 -27.61
CA THR A 493 -14.57 5.20 -27.44
C THR A 493 -13.63 4.17 -28.08
N VAL A 494 -13.85 2.87 -27.82
CA VAL A 494 -13.00 1.79 -28.34
C VAL A 494 -13.13 1.64 -29.85
N ALA A 495 -14.35 1.77 -30.39
CA ALA A 495 -14.61 1.67 -31.82
C ALA A 495 -14.17 2.92 -32.62
N SER A 496 -13.76 4.01 -31.95
CA SER A 496 -13.59 5.33 -32.58
C SER A 496 -14.80 5.72 -33.44
N ALA A 497 -15.99 5.43 -32.93
CA ALA A 497 -17.18 5.38 -33.75
C ALA A 497 -17.67 6.77 -34.17
N LYS A 498 -18.09 6.90 -35.44
CA LYS A 498 -18.82 8.08 -35.92
C LYS A 498 -20.22 8.12 -35.30
N GLU A 499 -20.79 9.31 -35.19
CA GLU A 499 -22.09 9.55 -34.53
C GLU A 499 -23.24 8.67 -35.07
N SER A 500 -23.21 8.29 -36.36
CA SER A 500 -24.20 7.40 -36.98
C SER A 500 -24.16 5.96 -36.46
N PHE A 501 -22.99 5.44 -36.07
CA PHE A 501 -22.86 4.13 -35.41
C PHE A 501 -23.45 4.15 -34.00
N LEU A 502 -23.38 5.31 -33.33
CA LEU A 502 -23.86 5.49 -31.96
C LEU A 502 -25.38 5.44 -31.80
N ARG A 503 -26.12 5.62 -32.91
CA ARG A 503 -27.59 5.67 -32.90
C ARG A 503 -28.28 4.31 -33.09
N SER A 504 -27.52 3.22 -33.28
CA SER A 504 -28.07 1.88 -33.52
C SER A 504 -27.54 0.87 -32.49
N ASP A 505 -28.40 0.48 -31.55
CA ASP A 505 -28.10 -0.56 -30.55
C ASP A 505 -27.72 -1.88 -31.22
N LYS A 506 -28.39 -2.23 -32.32
CA LYS A 506 -28.08 -3.43 -33.11
C LYS A 506 -26.64 -3.43 -33.63
N ASN A 507 -26.14 -2.28 -34.09
CA ASN A 507 -24.77 -2.17 -34.60
C ASN A 507 -23.75 -2.29 -33.46
N MET A 508 -24.05 -1.73 -32.29
CA MET A 508 -23.20 -1.88 -31.11
C MET A 508 -23.16 -3.33 -30.62
N ASP A 509 -24.31 -4.00 -30.53
CA ASP A 509 -24.40 -5.40 -30.13
C ASP A 509 -23.63 -6.31 -31.08
N GLU A 510 -23.72 -6.05 -32.39
CA GLU A 510 -22.97 -6.79 -33.40
C GLU A 510 -21.47 -6.53 -33.30
N TYR A 511 -21.05 -5.27 -33.07
CA TYR A 511 -19.66 -4.94 -32.83
C TYR A 511 -19.10 -5.64 -31.59
N ILE A 512 -19.79 -5.57 -30.46
CA ILE A 512 -19.41 -6.25 -29.21
C ILE A 512 -19.26 -7.76 -29.46
N ARG A 513 -20.25 -8.37 -30.13
CA ARG A 513 -20.24 -9.80 -30.45
C ARG A 513 -19.03 -10.17 -31.29
N ASN A 514 -18.72 -9.38 -32.33
CA ASN A 514 -17.59 -9.64 -33.23
C ASN A 514 -16.25 -9.50 -32.50
N GLN A 515 -16.08 -8.46 -31.67
CA GLN A 515 -14.85 -8.23 -30.90
C GLN A 515 -14.62 -9.30 -29.83
N LEU A 516 -15.69 -9.77 -29.17
CA LEU A 516 -15.59 -10.76 -28.10
C LEU A 516 -15.67 -12.21 -28.60
N THR A 517 -15.73 -12.44 -29.91
CA THR A 517 -15.69 -13.79 -30.50
C THR A 517 -14.25 -14.21 -30.74
N LYS A 518 -13.87 -15.37 -30.20
CA LYS A 518 -12.54 -15.93 -30.37
C LYS A 518 -12.32 -16.35 -31.83
N GLY A 519 -11.23 -15.89 -32.45
CA GLY A 519 -10.79 -16.40 -33.75
C GLY A 519 -10.31 -17.87 -33.66
N PRO A 520 -10.33 -18.63 -34.77
CA PRO A 520 -9.94 -20.05 -34.78
C PRO A 520 -8.53 -20.29 -34.19
N ASP A 521 -7.59 -19.38 -34.47
CA ASP A 521 -6.16 -19.53 -34.13
C ASP A 521 -5.71 -18.69 -32.93
N THR A 522 -6.59 -17.88 -32.34
CA THR A 522 -6.20 -16.93 -31.29
C THR A 522 -6.30 -17.57 -29.91
N LYS A 523 -5.18 -17.91 -29.26
CA LYS A 523 -5.20 -18.26 -27.83
C LYS A 523 -5.46 -16.98 -27.02
N THR A 524 -6.59 -16.94 -26.31
CA THR A 524 -6.91 -15.82 -25.41
C THR A 524 -6.01 -15.89 -24.18
N VAL A 525 -5.50 -14.73 -23.77
CA VAL A 525 -4.65 -14.59 -22.57
C VAL A 525 -5.53 -14.15 -21.40
N ASP A 526 -5.14 -14.56 -20.20
CA ASP A 526 -5.77 -14.10 -18.96
C ASP A 526 -5.45 -12.62 -18.73
N GLN A 527 -6.35 -11.90 -18.06
CA GLN A 527 -6.20 -10.47 -17.82
C GLN A 527 -5.10 -10.19 -16.78
N ASP A 528 -4.28 -9.16 -17.04
CA ASP A 528 -3.26 -8.71 -16.10
C ASP A 528 -3.92 -8.10 -14.85
N LEU A 529 -3.67 -8.73 -13.70
CA LEU A 529 -4.16 -8.31 -12.40
C LEU A 529 -3.42 -7.09 -11.84
N ASN A 530 -2.44 -6.49 -12.52
CA ASN A 530 -1.91 -5.19 -12.11
C ASN A 530 -2.97 -4.08 -12.30
N PHE A 531 -3.82 -4.19 -13.32
CA PHE A 531 -4.81 -3.18 -13.69
C PHE A 531 -6.18 -3.35 -13.01
N ILE A 532 -6.19 -3.85 -11.76
CA ILE A 532 -7.42 -4.03 -10.99
C ILE A 532 -8.00 -2.71 -10.56
N CYS A 533 -7.21 -1.89 -9.85
CA CYS A 533 -7.60 -0.61 -9.28
C CYS A 533 -6.40 0.33 -9.20
N GLN A 534 -6.60 1.62 -9.51
CA GLN A 534 -5.54 2.61 -9.39
C GLN A 534 -4.93 2.67 -7.98
N TYR A 535 -3.65 2.99 -7.93
CA TYR A 535 -2.87 3.10 -6.71
C TYR A 535 -3.42 4.18 -5.78
N ASN A 536 -3.52 3.88 -4.48
CA ASN A 536 -3.86 4.85 -3.45
C ASN A 536 -2.62 5.18 -2.61
N PRO A 537 -2.06 6.41 -2.74
CA PRO A 537 -0.91 6.83 -1.95
C PRO A 537 -1.10 6.61 -0.45
N LYS A 538 -2.29 6.85 0.10
CA LYS A 538 -2.55 6.66 1.55
C LYS A 538 -2.24 5.25 2.01
N SER A 539 -2.58 4.24 1.19
CA SER A 539 -2.31 2.83 1.49
C SER A 539 -0.82 2.50 1.33
N GLY A 540 -0.15 3.07 0.33
CA GLY A 540 1.26 2.79 0.09
C GLY A 540 1.50 1.46 -0.63
N ILE A 541 2.75 1.03 -0.63
CA ILE A 541 3.19 -0.24 -1.23
C ILE A 541 3.79 -1.16 -0.16
N LYS A 542 3.84 -2.45 -0.45
CA LYS A 542 4.52 -3.45 0.39
C LYS A 542 5.56 -4.18 -0.45
N VAL A 543 6.74 -4.41 0.15
CA VAL A 543 7.84 -5.14 -0.48
C VAL A 543 8.32 -6.24 0.45
N SER A 544 8.47 -7.46 -0.04
CA SER A 544 9.12 -8.57 0.65
C SER A 544 10.39 -8.94 -0.10
N VAL A 545 11.46 -9.23 0.65
CA VAL A 545 12.68 -9.86 0.13
C VAL A 545 12.72 -11.25 0.72
N ASP A 546 12.42 -12.26 -0.09
CA ASP A 546 12.13 -13.60 0.40
C ASP A 546 13.38 -14.50 0.40
N SER A 547 14.19 -14.44 -0.66
CA SER A 547 15.47 -15.17 -0.73
C SER A 547 16.40 -14.62 -1.80
N ALA A 548 17.67 -14.92 -1.68
CA ALA A 548 18.65 -14.79 -2.75
C ALA A 548 19.17 -16.19 -3.13
N VAL A 549 19.68 -16.32 -4.35
CA VAL A 549 20.17 -17.60 -4.89
C VAL A 549 21.48 -17.37 -5.61
N ASN A 550 22.40 -18.33 -5.49
CA ASN A 550 23.70 -18.39 -6.17
C ASN A 550 24.71 -17.28 -5.85
N LEU A 551 24.60 -16.63 -4.69
CA LEU A 551 25.56 -15.63 -4.23
C LEU A 551 26.97 -16.22 -4.17
N PRO A 552 28.01 -15.51 -4.64
CA PRO A 552 29.40 -15.98 -4.65
C PRO A 552 30.08 -15.87 -3.27
N TRP A 553 29.29 -15.77 -2.20
CA TRP A 553 29.75 -15.37 -0.88
C TRP A 553 29.92 -16.54 0.06
N SER A 554 30.78 -16.37 1.06
CA SER A 554 31.17 -17.45 1.99
C SER A 554 30.64 -17.25 3.42
N SER A 555 30.13 -16.05 3.71
CA SER A 555 29.68 -15.62 5.03
C SER A 555 28.17 -15.38 5.07
N PHE A 556 27.69 -14.61 6.04
CA PHE A 556 26.27 -14.26 6.18
C PHE A 556 25.87 -13.14 5.23
N THR A 557 24.58 -13.06 4.91
CA THR A 557 24.04 -12.01 4.03
C THR A 557 22.82 -11.37 4.65
N HIS A 558 22.78 -10.04 4.58
CA HIS A 558 21.55 -9.28 4.76
C HIS A 558 21.38 -8.28 3.61
N ALA A 559 20.12 -7.93 3.38
CA ALA A 559 19.71 -6.90 2.44
C ALA A 559 19.04 -5.72 3.16
N HIS A 560 19.11 -4.56 2.51
CA HIS A 560 18.26 -3.41 2.81
C HIS A 560 17.53 -2.92 1.56
N ILE A 561 16.41 -2.26 1.79
CA ILE A 561 15.47 -1.77 0.77
C ILE A 561 15.42 -0.25 0.86
N CYS A 562 15.55 0.41 -0.29
CA CYS A 562 15.41 1.85 -0.47
C CYS A 562 14.49 2.14 -1.65
N LEU A 563 13.76 3.24 -1.63
CA LEU A 563 12.91 3.67 -2.74
C LEU A 563 13.56 4.85 -3.49
N ASN A 564 13.48 4.84 -4.81
CA ASN A 564 14.03 5.90 -5.67
C ASN A 564 13.00 6.35 -6.74
N PRO A 565 12.70 7.66 -6.87
CA PRO A 565 13.18 8.77 -6.05
C PRO A 565 12.63 8.71 -4.59
N PRO A 566 13.37 9.30 -3.62
CA PRO A 566 14.58 10.10 -3.81
C PRO A 566 15.89 9.30 -3.73
N GLY A 567 15.88 8.02 -3.38
CA GLY A 567 17.12 7.28 -3.14
C GLY A 567 17.87 7.82 -1.92
N ALA A 568 17.13 8.23 -0.88
CA ALA A 568 17.62 9.08 0.23
C ALA A 568 18.92 8.60 0.89
N PHE A 569 19.08 7.29 1.01
CA PHE A 569 20.30 6.63 1.47
C PHE A 569 21.55 7.11 0.74
N TYR A 570 21.50 7.14 -0.60
CA TYR A 570 22.63 7.43 -1.48
C TYR A 570 22.92 8.94 -1.56
N LEU A 571 22.01 9.76 -1.02
CA LEU A 571 22.17 11.22 -0.87
C LEU A 571 22.76 11.60 0.49
N GLY A 572 22.96 10.65 1.40
CA GLY A 572 23.53 10.88 2.73
C GLY A 572 22.65 11.69 3.67
N ALA A 573 23.24 12.20 4.75
CA ALA A 573 22.55 13.10 5.68
C ALA A 573 22.34 14.50 5.06
N PRO A 574 21.18 15.16 5.29
CA PRO A 574 20.08 14.75 6.15
C PRO A 574 19.01 13.88 5.44
N HIS A 575 19.11 13.64 4.13
CA HIS A 575 18.07 12.97 3.32
C HIS A 575 17.67 11.60 3.88
N ALA A 576 18.65 10.75 4.23
CA ALA A 576 18.41 9.41 4.78
C ALA A 576 17.61 9.39 6.09
N THR A 577 17.52 10.52 6.81
CA THR A 577 16.70 10.63 8.03
C THR A 577 15.21 10.70 7.72
N TYR A 578 14.83 11.07 6.49
CA TYR A 578 13.45 11.29 6.10
C TYR A 578 12.79 10.10 5.39
N ASP A 579 13.61 9.23 4.80
CA ASP A 579 13.19 7.99 4.14
C ASP A 579 14.17 6.89 4.57
N LYS A 580 13.88 6.29 5.73
CA LYS A 580 14.77 5.31 6.35
C LYS A 580 14.81 4.03 5.52
N LEU A 581 15.98 3.40 5.53
CA LEU A 581 16.11 2.03 5.07
C LEU A 581 15.22 1.07 5.83
N VAL A 582 14.74 0.08 5.09
CA VAL A 582 14.09 -1.10 5.63
C VAL A 582 15.04 -2.28 5.46
N PHE A 583 15.22 -3.08 6.51
CA PHE A 583 16.20 -4.16 6.53
C PHE A 583 15.51 -5.52 6.53
N THR A 584 16.21 -6.51 5.98
CA THR A 584 15.99 -7.93 6.32
C THR A 584 16.54 -8.19 7.71
N GLU A 585 15.83 -8.97 8.51
CA GLU A 585 16.14 -9.19 9.93
C GLU A 585 16.11 -10.68 10.28
N LEU A 586 15.19 -11.45 9.68
CA LEU A 586 14.90 -12.82 10.09
C LEU A 586 15.53 -13.83 9.11
N LEU A 587 16.85 -13.98 9.15
CA LEU A 587 17.59 -14.93 8.31
C LEU A 587 17.23 -16.38 8.66
N ASP A 588 16.87 -17.20 7.67
CA ASP A 588 16.53 -18.61 7.87
C ASP A 588 17.78 -19.46 8.03
N LEU A 589 17.98 -19.98 9.24
CA LEU A 589 19.09 -20.88 9.58
C LEU A 589 19.18 -22.14 8.72
N LYS A 590 18.06 -22.59 8.16
CA LYS A 590 18.00 -23.77 7.28
C LYS A 590 18.43 -23.47 5.84
N SER A 591 18.51 -22.20 5.47
CA SER A 591 19.01 -21.78 4.16
C SER A 591 20.54 -21.86 4.11
N THR A 592 21.14 -21.56 2.96
CA THR A 592 22.60 -21.65 2.77
C THR A 592 23.23 -20.27 2.63
N ASN A 593 24.54 -20.17 2.82
CA ASN A 593 25.28 -18.92 2.60
C ASN A 593 25.24 -18.43 1.14
N THR A 594 25.11 -19.35 0.17
CA THR A 594 24.99 -19.01 -1.26
C THR A 594 23.54 -18.76 -1.68
N SER A 595 22.57 -19.32 -0.96
CA SER A 595 21.15 -19.11 -1.20
C SER A 595 20.41 -18.78 0.11
N PRO A 596 20.66 -17.59 0.70
CA PRO A 596 20.03 -17.21 1.95
C PRO A 596 18.55 -16.90 1.75
N ALA A 597 17.73 -17.27 2.73
CA ALA A 597 16.30 -16.94 2.77
C ALA A 597 15.95 -16.11 4.01
N TRP A 598 14.94 -15.25 3.90
CA TRP A 598 14.50 -14.38 4.98
C TRP A 598 13.01 -14.59 5.27
N LYS A 599 12.66 -14.65 6.56
CA LYS A 599 11.29 -14.87 7.06
C LYS A 599 10.59 -13.56 7.43
N ASP A 600 11.12 -12.44 6.97
CA ASP A 600 10.64 -11.10 7.26
C ASP A 600 9.23 -10.83 6.75
N GLY A 601 8.86 -11.42 5.60
CA GLY A 601 7.63 -11.12 4.89
C GLY A 601 7.56 -9.66 4.42
N PHE A 602 6.33 -9.19 4.15
CA PHE A 602 6.11 -7.85 3.63
C PHE A 602 6.49 -6.75 4.61
N LYS A 603 7.32 -5.83 4.13
CA LYS A 603 7.61 -4.54 4.75
C LYS A 603 6.76 -3.46 4.11
N HIS A 604 6.16 -2.60 4.92
CA HIS A 604 5.18 -1.61 4.47
C HIS A 604 5.81 -0.22 4.29
N PHE A 605 5.56 0.39 3.14
CA PHE A 605 5.93 1.76 2.80
C PHE A 605 4.65 2.60 2.65
N PRO A 606 4.04 3.05 3.76
CA PRO A 606 2.79 3.78 3.75
C PRO A 606 2.95 5.18 3.15
N ARG A 607 1.86 5.73 2.62
CA ARG A 607 1.82 7.13 2.17
C ARG A 607 2.85 7.44 1.10
N ARG A 608 3.27 6.48 0.27
CA ARG A 608 4.24 6.76 -0.80
C ARG A 608 3.55 7.55 -1.91
N ALA A 609 4.13 8.68 -2.29
CA ALA A 609 3.62 9.45 -3.42
C ALA A 609 3.73 8.63 -4.72
N TYR A 610 2.76 8.80 -5.61
CA TYR A 610 2.86 8.21 -6.95
C TYR A 610 3.95 8.94 -7.72
N HIS A 611 4.84 8.17 -8.33
CA HIS A 611 5.83 8.66 -9.28
C HIS A 611 5.98 7.59 -10.36
N ARG A 612 5.79 7.96 -11.64
CA ARG A 612 5.72 6.98 -12.74
C ARG A 612 6.99 6.13 -12.91
N TYR A 613 8.14 6.63 -12.46
CA TYR A 613 9.43 5.91 -12.43
C TYR A 613 9.88 5.56 -11.01
N LEU A 614 8.95 5.40 -10.06
CA LEU A 614 9.32 4.93 -8.73
C LEU A 614 9.88 3.52 -8.84
N THR A 615 11.05 3.31 -8.25
CA THR A 615 11.76 2.05 -8.23
C THR A 615 12.06 1.63 -6.79
N VAL A 616 12.09 0.32 -6.57
CA VAL A 616 12.62 -0.29 -5.35
C VAL A 616 14.04 -0.73 -5.63
N ILE A 617 14.97 -0.30 -4.79
CA ILE A 617 16.36 -0.73 -4.80
C ILE A 617 16.56 -1.68 -3.64
N ILE A 618 17.12 -2.84 -3.94
CA ILE A 618 17.44 -3.86 -2.93
C ILE A 618 18.95 -4.09 -3.00
N HIS A 619 19.62 -3.87 -1.88
CA HIS A 619 21.08 -3.88 -1.79
C HIS A 619 21.49 -4.88 -0.70
N LEU A 620 22.24 -5.89 -1.11
CA LEU A 620 22.73 -7.01 -0.33
C LEU A 620 24.20 -6.80 0.00
N GLN A 621 24.60 -7.20 1.20
CA GLN A 621 25.99 -7.15 1.61
C GLN A 621 26.38 -8.43 2.36
N GLU A 622 27.59 -8.91 2.08
CA GLU A 622 28.22 -9.99 2.83
C GLU A 622 28.75 -9.44 4.17
N ILE A 623 28.47 -10.18 5.24
CA ILE A 623 28.87 -9.83 6.60
C ILE A 623 29.82 -10.89 7.11
N SER A 624 31.07 -10.49 7.31
CA SER A 624 32.08 -11.30 7.99
C SER A 624 31.91 -11.21 9.50
N VAL A 625 32.12 -12.34 10.16
CA VAL A 625 32.14 -12.42 11.63
C VAL A 625 33.43 -13.10 12.07
N THR A 626 34.28 -12.36 12.77
CA THR A 626 35.57 -12.86 13.30
C THR A 626 35.55 -12.91 14.82
N ILE A 627 36.12 -13.97 15.39
CA ILE A 627 36.20 -14.18 16.84
C ILE A 627 37.47 -13.50 17.36
N ALA A 628 37.35 -12.57 18.30
CA ALA A 628 38.49 -11.91 18.94
C ALA A 628 38.35 -11.92 20.47
N LYS A 629 39.16 -12.75 21.14
CA LYS A 629 39.38 -12.76 22.60
C LYS A 629 38.11 -12.54 23.46
N ASP A 630 37.02 -13.26 23.14
CA ASP A 630 35.69 -13.24 23.78
C ASP A 630 34.63 -12.29 23.19
N ASN A 631 34.90 -11.59 22.09
CA ASN A 631 33.93 -10.79 21.36
C ASN A 631 33.89 -11.08 19.85
N TYR A 632 32.73 -10.87 19.22
CA TYR A 632 32.57 -10.92 17.77
C TYR A 632 32.86 -9.56 17.15
N LYS A 633 33.72 -9.54 16.13
CA LYS A 633 33.93 -8.39 15.25
C LYS A 633 33.17 -8.63 13.95
N TYR A 634 32.40 -7.63 13.54
CA TYR A 634 31.58 -7.65 12.34
C TYR A 634 32.19 -6.70 11.31
N GLY A 635 32.24 -7.12 10.05
CA GLY A 635 32.71 -6.29 8.94
C GLY A 635 31.89 -6.53 7.69
N LEU A 636 31.61 -5.46 6.94
CA LEU A 636 30.99 -5.55 5.61
C LEU A 636 32.07 -5.90 4.59
N LEU A 637 31.76 -6.85 3.70
CA LEU A 637 32.63 -7.30 2.62
C LEU A 637 32.04 -6.91 1.26
N GLU A 638 31.76 -7.91 0.42
CA GLU A 638 31.22 -7.78 -0.92
C GLU A 638 29.79 -7.24 -0.92
N GLN A 639 29.41 -6.58 -2.01
CA GLN A 639 28.11 -5.93 -2.17
C GLN A 639 27.49 -6.27 -3.52
N ALA A 640 26.17 -6.38 -3.53
CA ALA A 640 25.38 -6.60 -4.73
C ALA A 640 24.05 -5.86 -4.63
N TRP A 641 23.46 -5.48 -5.75
CA TRP A 641 22.19 -4.77 -5.74
C TRP A 641 21.31 -5.14 -6.94
N THR A 642 20.03 -4.80 -6.83
CA THR A 642 19.09 -4.86 -7.94
C THR A 642 18.06 -3.75 -7.82
N VAL A 643 17.26 -3.58 -8.86
CA VAL A 643 16.21 -2.57 -8.94
C VAL A 643 14.99 -3.11 -9.67
N MET A 644 13.79 -2.68 -9.24
CA MET A 644 12.54 -3.00 -9.92
C MET A 644 11.58 -1.80 -9.94
N GLN A 645 10.78 -1.72 -11.00
CA GLN A 645 9.75 -0.71 -11.19
C GLN A 645 8.52 -0.96 -10.29
N VAL A 646 8.07 0.05 -9.56
CA VAL A 646 6.91 -0.04 -8.66
C VAL A 646 5.59 0.07 -9.41
N PHE A 647 5.50 1.01 -10.34
CA PHE A 647 4.26 1.35 -11.03
C PHE A 647 4.34 1.09 -12.52
N THR A 648 3.23 0.61 -13.06
CA THR A 648 2.94 0.60 -14.50
C THR A 648 1.71 1.47 -14.72
N GLU A 649 1.85 2.54 -15.49
CA GLU A 649 0.86 3.63 -15.51
C GLU A 649 0.55 4.07 -14.06
N LYS A 650 -0.73 4.20 -13.68
CA LYS A 650 -1.16 4.61 -12.33
C LYS A 650 -1.43 3.44 -11.38
N TYR A 651 -0.93 2.24 -11.70
CA TYR A 651 -1.21 1.01 -10.96
C TYR A 651 0.06 0.48 -10.30
N ALA A 652 -0.06 0.06 -9.04
CA ALA A 652 1.03 -0.61 -8.34
C ALA A 652 1.13 -2.06 -8.83
N ASN A 653 2.31 -2.43 -9.30
CA ASN A 653 2.58 -3.80 -9.68
C ASN A 653 2.38 -4.71 -8.45
N THR A 654 1.66 -5.83 -8.62
CA THR A 654 1.33 -6.78 -7.55
C THR A 654 1.65 -8.21 -8.00
N MET A 655 2.91 -8.61 -7.80
CA MET A 655 3.49 -9.83 -8.35
C MET A 655 4.74 -10.28 -7.58
N ALA A 656 5.14 -11.54 -7.79
CA ALA A 656 6.43 -12.09 -7.39
C ALA A 656 7.45 -11.97 -8.53
N TYR A 657 8.68 -11.60 -8.21
CA TYR A 657 9.76 -11.37 -9.17
C TYR A 657 10.99 -12.20 -8.81
N GLN A 658 11.68 -12.70 -9.84
CA GLN A 658 13.08 -13.11 -9.76
C GLN A 658 13.91 -12.05 -10.48
N LEU A 659 14.74 -11.33 -9.74
CA LEU A 659 15.53 -10.22 -10.26
C LEU A 659 17.01 -10.60 -10.33
N PRO A 660 17.75 -10.23 -11.38
CA PRO A 660 19.19 -10.46 -11.42
C PRO A 660 19.91 -9.54 -10.44
N LEU A 661 21.04 -9.99 -9.91
CA LEU A 661 21.90 -9.18 -9.05
C LEU A 661 23.06 -8.57 -9.83
N PHE A 662 23.36 -7.31 -9.54
CA PHE A 662 24.49 -6.57 -10.07
C PHE A 662 25.59 -6.43 -9.01
N ALA A 663 26.85 -6.54 -9.41
CA ALA A 663 27.98 -6.33 -8.51
C ALA A 663 28.11 -4.86 -8.08
N GLY A 664 28.53 -4.63 -6.83
CA GLY A 664 28.83 -3.30 -6.29
C GLY A 664 27.63 -2.56 -5.72
N SER A 665 27.63 -1.23 -5.85
CA SER A 665 26.61 -0.30 -5.35
C SER A 665 26.07 0.60 -6.49
N PRO A 666 24.80 1.05 -6.44
CA PRO A 666 24.28 2.00 -7.40
C PRO A 666 24.84 3.41 -7.16
N THR A 667 25.27 4.09 -8.22
CA THR A 667 25.79 5.47 -8.15
C THR A 667 24.66 6.51 -8.19
N GLN A 668 24.90 7.72 -7.68
CA GLN A 668 23.91 8.80 -7.74
C GLN A 668 23.46 9.14 -9.17
N GLN A 669 24.35 9.00 -10.16
CA GLN A 669 24.01 9.21 -11.56
C GLN A 669 22.99 8.18 -12.06
N MET A 670 23.18 6.90 -11.71
CA MET A 670 22.25 5.83 -12.03
C MET A 670 20.87 6.08 -11.40
N LEU A 671 20.84 6.52 -10.14
CA LEU A 671 19.59 6.86 -9.44
C LEU A 671 18.82 8.00 -10.10
N LYS A 672 19.53 9.04 -10.56
CA LYS A 672 18.94 10.15 -11.31
C LYS A 672 18.35 9.70 -12.65
N GLN A 673 18.97 8.74 -13.33
CA GLN A 673 18.45 8.16 -14.57
C GLN A 673 17.22 7.30 -14.31
N LEU A 674 17.28 6.39 -13.32
CA LEU A 674 16.15 5.56 -12.90
C LEU A 674 14.92 6.37 -12.47
N ALA A 675 15.09 7.62 -12.04
CA ALA A 675 14.00 8.52 -11.72
C ALA A 675 13.36 9.19 -12.96
N ARG A 676 13.83 8.91 -14.18
CA ARG A 676 13.42 9.61 -15.41
C ARG A 676 13.03 8.70 -16.56
N GLU A 677 13.36 7.41 -16.51
CA GLU A 677 13.07 6.46 -17.58
C GLU A 677 12.61 5.10 -17.02
N PRO A 678 11.97 4.24 -17.84
CA PRO A 678 11.51 2.93 -17.40
C PRO A 678 12.66 2.03 -16.92
N CYS A 679 12.51 1.44 -15.73
CA CYS A 679 13.56 0.63 -15.09
C CYS A 679 14.11 -0.50 -15.97
N LYS A 680 13.24 -1.22 -16.68
CA LYS A 680 13.65 -2.36 -17.51
C LYS A 680 14.51 -1.93 -18.69
N GLU A 681 14.10 -0.88 -19.41
CA GLU A 681 14.87 -0.32 -20.53
C GLU A 681 16.22 0.23 -20.06
N TRP A 682 16.24 0.93 -18.91
CA TRP A 682 17.46 1.38 -18.26
C TRP A 682 18.41 0.21 -17.96
N MET A 683 17.91 -0.87 -17.36
CA MET A 683 18.72 -2.05 -17.03
C MET A 683 19.32 -2.69 -18.30
N GLU A 684 18.50 -2.95 -19.32
CA GLU A 684 18.95 -3.56 -20.57
C GLU A 684 20.02 -2.73 -21.28
N SER A 685 19.86 -1.40 -21.29
CA SER A 685 20.84 -0.47 -21.86
C SER A 685 22.16 -0.48 -21.08
N ASN A 686 22.10 -0.44 -19.75
CA ASN A 686 23.29 -0.38 -18.90
C ASN A 686 24.06 -1.72 -18.85
N ILE A 687 23.38 -2.86 -18.96
CA ILE A 687 24.02 -4.17 -19.15
C ILE A 687 24.76 -4.19 -20.48
N ARG A 688 24.09 -3.76 -21.57
CA ARG A 688 24.68 -3.74 -22.92
C ARG A 688 25.89 -2.82 -23.02
N ASN A 689 25.85 -1.68 -22.31
CA ASN A 689 26.93 -0.69 -22.27
C ASN A 689 28.02 -1.02 -21.24
N ASN A 690 27.92 -2.14 -20.52
CA ASN A 690 28.84 -2.55 -19.46
C ASN A 690 28.99 -1.51 -18.32
N SER A 691 27.97 -0.69 -18.07
CA SER A 691 27.95 0.24 -16.93
C SER A 691 27.42 -0.41 -15.64
N ILE A 692 26.73 -1.55 -15.76
CA ILE A 692 26.41 -2.44 -14.64
C ILE A 692 26.82 -3.88 -15.01
N HIS A 693 27.31 -4.63 -14.03
CA HIS A 693 27.83 -5.99 -14.24
C HIS A 693 26.99 -7.00 -13.47
N LEU A 694 26.48 -8.01 -14.19
CA LEU A 694 25.70 -9.11 -13.61
C LEU A 694 26.60 -10.01 -12.75
N LEU A 695 26.10 -10.41 -11.58
CA LEU A 695 26.65 -11.53 -10.83
C LEU A 695 26.11 -12.84 -11.43
N GLU A 696 27.02 -13.68 -11.91
CA GLU A 696 26.67 -14.83 -12.75
C GLU A 696 25.70 -15.80 -12.07
N GLY A 697 24.50 -15.90 -12.64
CA GLY A 697 23.39 -16.74 -12.15
C GLY A 697 22.82 -16.33 -10.79
N SER A 698 23.31 -15.22 -10.20
CA SER A 698 22.88 -14.73 -8.89
C SER A 698 21.61 -13.90 -9.01
N SER A 699 20.58 -14.25 -8.25
CA SER A 699 19.30 -13.55 -8.28
C SER A 699 18.66 -13.42 -6.91
N ILE A 700 17.61 -12.62 -6.83
CA ILE A 700 16.80 -12.42 -5.63
C ILE A 700 15.32 -12.56 -5.95
N PHE A 701 14.59 -13.22 -5.04
CA PHE A 701 13.15 -13.37 -5.06
C PHE A 701 12.49 -12.29 -4.20
N VAL A 702 11.60 -11.53 -4.83
CA VAL A 702 11.00 -10.32 -4.27
C VAL A 702 9.52 -10.32 -4.56
N ARG A 703 8.70 -9.92 -3.58
CA ARG A 703 7.29 -9.60 -3.80
C ARG A 703 7.07 -8.12 -3.69
N LEU A 704 6.33 -7.58 -4.65
CA LEU A 704 5.81 -6.22 -4.61
C LEU A 704 4.30 -6.29 -4.62
N ALA A 705 3.65 -5.46 -3.81
CA ALA A 705 2.20 -5.35 -3.80
C ALA A 705 1.74 -3.92 -3.54
N ASP A 706 0.59 -3.55 -4.12
CA ASP A 706 -0.26 -2.53 -3.49
C ASP A 706 -0.54 -2.95 -2.05
N ALA A 707 -0.41 -2.05 -1.07
CA ALA A 707 -0.59 -2.42 0.34
C ALA A 707 -2.01 -2.89 0.71
N ARG A 708 -2.96 -2.79 -0.23
CA ARG A 708 -4.33 -3.33 -0.13
C ARG A 708 -4.47 -4.74 -0.70
N ARG A 709 -3.40 -5.31 -1.27
CA ARG A 709 -3.42 -6.53 -2.10
C ARG A 709 -2.33 -7.53 -1.74
N ASP A 710 -1.65 -7.34 -0.61
CA ASP A 710 -0.53 -8.18 -0.20
C ASP A 710 -0.95 -9.62 0.14
N ASP A 711 -2.21 -9.81 0.54
CA ASP A 711 -2.84 -11.10 0.79
C ASP A 711 -3.04 -11.95 -0.48
N GLU A 712 -2.93 -11.35 -1.67
CA GLU A 712 -2.99 -12.09 -2.95
C GLU A 712 -1.71 -12.88 -3.26
N LEU A 713 -0.59 -12.56 -2.61
CA LEU A 713 0.73 -13.13 -2.92
C LEU A 713 1.19 -14.10 -1.84
N VAL A 714 1.39 -15.37 -2.23
CA VAL A 714 1.87 -16.44 -1.34
C VAL A 714 3.29 -16.15 -0.82
N SER A 715 3.60 -16.55 0.41
CA SER A 715 4.86 -16.23 1.10
C SER A 715 6.05 -17.12 0.80
N ASP A 716 5.84 -18.32 0.29
CA ASP A 716 6.91 -19.31 0.06
C ASP A 716 7.17 -19.49 -1.44
N ILE A 717 7.86 -18.52 -2.07
CA ILE A 717 8.06 -18.51 -3.52
C ILE A 717 9.13 -19.51 -3.95
N ALA A 718 10.29 -19.51 -3.30
CA ALA A 718 11.46 -20.26 -3.76
C ALA A 718 11.23 -21.78 -3.76
N SER A 719 10.36 -22.30 -2.90
CA SER A 719 10.03 -23.72 -2.84
C SER A 719 8.73 -24.10 -3.57
N SER A 720 7.89 -23.12 -3.91
CA SER A 720 6.57 -23.37 -4.49
C SER A 720 6.59 -23.36 -6.02
N LYS A 721 6.41 -24.54 -6.61
CA LYS A 721 6.22 -24.71 -8.07
C LYS A 721 4.90 -24.13 -8.60
N VAL A 722 4.03 -23.65 -7.70
CA VAL A 722 2.68 -23.16 -8.03
C VAL A 722 2.66 -21.63 -8.15
N VAL A 723 3.70 -20.93 -7.66
CA VAL A 723 3.76 -19.47 -7.73
C VAL A 723 4.27 -19.04 -9.09
N GLU A 724 3.48 -18.21 -9.77
CA GLU A 724 3.93 -17.49 -10.96
C GLU A 724 4.97 -16.43 -10.57
N VAL A 725 6.21 -16.62 -11.02
CA VAL A 725 7.32 -15.70 -10.79
C VAL A 725 7.64 -14.99 -12.09
N ASN A 726 7.63 -13.67 -12.05
CA ASN A 726 8.03 -12.84 -13.17
C ASN A 726 9.56 -12.84 -13.29
N THR A 727 10.05 -13.32 -14.43
CA THR A 727 11.46 -13.35 -14.78
C THR A 727 11.81 -12.34 -15.89
N ASP A 728 10.95 -11.37 -16.17
CA ASP A 728 11.10 -10.43 -17.29
C ASP A 728 12.32 -9.51 -17.17
N TYR A 729 12.89 -9.41 -15.98
CA TYR A 729 14.11 -8.67 -15.69
C TYR A 729 15.38 -9.51 -15.91
N ILE A 730 15.25 -10.83 -16.06
CA ILE A 730 16.37 -11.70 -16.41
C ILE A 730 16.71 -11.48 -17.88
N PRO A 731 17.99 -11.23 -18.23
CA PRO A 731 18.37 -11.05 -19.62
C PRO A 731 18.05 -12.29 -20.45
N VAL A 732 17.52 -12.04 -21.65
CA VAL A 732 17.17 -13.09 -22.62
C VAL A 732 18.40 -13.98 -22.89
N ALA A 733 18.17 -15.29 -22.96
CA ALA A 733 19.16 -16.35 -23.14
C ALA A 733 19.97 -16.75 -21.89
N LEU A 734 19.78 -16.08 -20.75
CA LEU A 734 20.42 -16.47 -19.48
C LEU A 734 19.48 -17.25 -18.54
N GLU A 735 18.22 -17.49 -18.90
CA GLU A 735 17.19 -18.07 -18.03
C GLU A 735 17.61 -19.43 -17.44
N ALA A 736 18.33 -20.24 -18.23
CA ALA A 736 18.84 -21.53 -17.79
C ALA A 736 19.88 -21.42 -16.65
N GLN A 737 20.66 -20.34 -16.61
CA GLN A 737 21.64 -20.08 -15.54
C GLN A 737 20.95 -19.70 -14.23
N TYR A 738 19.86 -18.93 -14.32
CA TYR A 738 19.08 -18.47 -13.17
C TYR A 738 18.12 -19.53 -12.62
N SER A 739 17.89 -20.61 -13.37
CA SER A 739 17.04 -21.74 -12.95
C SER A 739 17.79 -22.81 -12.14
N ARG A 740 19.13 -22.76 -12.09
CA ARG A 740 19.97 -23.78 -11.43
C ARG A 740 20.55 -23.24 -10.13
N GLU A 741 20.29 -23.92 -9.03
CA GLU A 741 20.87 -23.58 -7.73
C GLU A 741 22.24 -24.23 -7.51
N LYS A 742 23.20 -23.44 -7.02
CA LYS A 742 24.55 -23.86 -6.62
C LYS A 742 24.52 -24.31 -5.15
N PRO A 743 25.22 -25.39 -4.79
CA PRO A 743 25.27 -25.86 -3.41
C PRO A 743 26.00 -24.86 -2.51
N GLY A 744 25.48 -24.68 -1.29
CA GLY A 744 26.07 -23.85 -0.24
C GLY A 744 26.18 -24.60 1.08
N LYS A 745 26.87 -23.99 2.04
CA LYS A 745 26.91 -24.45 3.43
C LYS A 745 25.65 -23.95 4.16
N PRO A 746 24.97 -24.80 4.95
CA PRO A 746 23.88 -24.37 5.81
C PRO A 746 24.32 -23.22 6.72
N ILE A 747 23.49 -22.19 6.86
CA ILE A 747 23.82 -21.00 7.66
C ILE A 747 24.10 -21.38 9.12
N GLU A 748 23.34 -22.32 9.68
CA GLU A 748 23.58 -22.86 11.01
C GLU A 748 25.01 -23.41 11.22
N SER A 749 25.62 -23.96 10.17
CA SER A 749 26.93 -24.61 10.25
C SER A 749 28.11 -23.63 10.30
N ILE A 750 27.89 -22.37 9.91
CA ILE A 750 28.92 -21.32 9.91
C ILE A 750 28.79 -20.38 11.11
N ILE A 751 27.84 -20.62 12.02
CA ILE A 751 27.68 -19.84 13.25
C ILE A 751 28.85 -20.13 14.20
N PRO A 752 29.54 -19.10 14.70
CA PRO A 752 30.58 -19.26 15.71
C PRO A 752 30.08 -19.95 16.99
N ALA A 753 30.88 -20.84 17.57
CA ALA A 753 30.57 -21.48 18.85
C ALA A 753 30.37 -20.45 20.00
N GLY A 754 29.48 -20.76 20.95
CA GLY A 754 29.31 -19.98 22.19
C GLY A 754 28.01 -19.17 22.33
N LYS A 755 27.16 -19.11 21.29
CA LYS A 755 25.79 -18.56 21.37
C LYS A 755 24.78 -19.55 20.79
N THR A 756 23.52 -19.45 21.24
CA THR A 756 22.41 -20.12 20.54
C THR A 756 22.26 -19.50 19.14
N PRO A 757 21.98 -20.28 18.08
CA PRO A 757 21.82 -19.78 16.72
C PRO A 757 20.89 -18.56 16.60
N GLU A 758 19.77 -18.55 17.32
CA GLU A 758 18.76 -17.49 17.25
C GLU A 758 19.31 -16.15 17.77
N GLN A 759 19.91 -16.15 18.97
CA GLN A 759 20.55 -14.96 19.54
C GLN A 759 21.68 -14.41 18.69
N PHE A 760 22.37 -15.28 17.94
CA PHE A 760 23.42 -14.83 17.03
C PHE A 760 22.84 -14.06 15.85
N ILE A 761 21.77 -14.57 15.22
CA ILE A 761 21.11 -13.94 14.07
C ILE A 761 20.47 -12.60 14.43
N ASP A 762 19.78 -12.50 15.58
CA ASP A 762 19.21 -11.23 16.03
C ASP A 762 20.30 -10.16 16.21
N ASN A 763 21.42 -10.54 16.83
CA ASN A 763 22.56 -9.66 17.00
C ASN A 763 23.21 -9.30 15.66
N LEU A 764 23.30 -10.25 14.72
CA LEU A 764 23.84 -10.03 13.38
C LEU A 764 23.02 -8.96 12.64
N ALA A 765 21.69 -9.03 12.67
CA ALA A 765 20.81 -8.05 12.05
C ALA A 765 20.98 -6.64 12.67
N ILE A 766 21.09 -6.54 14.00
CA ILE A 766 21.34 -5.27 14.70
C ILE A 766 22.70 -4.69 14.30
N LYS A 767 23.73 -5.53 14.24
CA LYS A 767 25.09 -5.11 13.86
C LYS A 767 25.17 -4.71 12.39
N PHE A 768 24.50 -5.43 11.51
CA PHE A 768 24.34 -5.06 10.11
C PHE A 768 23.75 -3.67 9.97
N LYS A 769 22.59 -3.41 10.58
CA LYS A 769 21.97 -2.07 10.60
C LYS A 769 22.95 -0.98 11.05
N SER A 770 23.67 -1.22 12.16
CA SER A 770 24.63 -0.26 12.68
C SER A 770 25.81 0.01 11.73
N LEU A 771 26.37 -1.02 11.09
CA LEU A 771 27.47 -0.88 10.13
C LEU A 771 27.01 -0.13 8.88
N VAL A 772 25.82 -0.48 8.39
CA VAL A 772 25.19 0.17 7.24
C VAL A 772 24.95 1.65 7.58
N TYR A 773 24.35 1.98 8.72
CA TYR A 773 24.17 3.39 9.12
C TYR A 773 25.48 4.17 9.27
N LYS A 774 26.53 3.53 9.78
CA LYS A 774 27.85 4.13 9.91
C LYS A 774 28.45 4.51 8.55
N LEU A 775 28.24 3.70 7.50
CA LEU A 775 28.64 4.07 6.13
C LEU A 775 27.99 5.38 5.66
N TYR A 776 26.74 5.69 6.07
CA TYR A 776 26.09 6.97 5.75
C TYR A 776 26.67 8.14 6.50
N GLU A 777 26.92 7.97 7.80
CA GLU A 777 27.40 9.05 8.67
C GLU A 777 28.82 9.49 8.28
N GLU A 778 29.63 8.56 7.77
CA GLU A 778 31.01 8.81 7.35
C GLU A 778 31.13 9.32 5.88
N GLY A 779 30.02 9.43 5.15
CA GLY A 779 30.02 9.94 3.76
C GLY A 779 30.66 9.01 2.72
N ASN A 780 30.91 7.74 3.07
CA ASN A 780 31.64 6.76 2.25
C ASN A 780 30.74 5.96 1.28
N VAL A 781 29.60 6.52 0.86
CA VAL A 781 28.76 5.90 -0.16
C VAL A 781 29.28 6.34 -1.54
N SER A 782 30.36 5.70 -1.98
CA SER A 782 30.95 5.89 -3.31
C SER A 782 30.10 5.25 -4.41
#